data_AF-A0AAD1SVS3-F1
#
_entry.id   AF-A0AAD1SVS3-F1
#
_cell.length_a   1.000
_cell.length_b   1.000
_cell.length_c   1.000
_cell.angle_alpha   90.00
_cell.angle_beta   90.00
_cell.angle_gamma   90.00
#
_symmetry.space_group_name_H-M   'P 1'
#
loop_
_entity.id
_entity.type
_entity.pdbx_description
1 polymer ?
#
loop_
_entity_poly.entity_id
_entity_poly.type
_entity_poly.pdbx_seq_one_letter_code
_entity_poly.pdbx_strand_id
1 'polypeptide(L)'
;MAAAMGTLWRGEAELTALSDQTCLITSLVDPTRHQVLRAQAKLTTFYGAFGPDKFSGIAWIEFLNNEDVLKDILFQLEEQNLPCAQYLWLRHQAEFEGNFDEKMLENLLNTIPANIPSHELCLWFKDILIPFVRRIVPKGQKIIAKWLEHRARGLELTDKANWPENGYEMAEVYFTSKNPADFGLASSWIWVPLKEDGDCEEVQQLMKLVTSLQELVDLYRKYNCRLALSEYEKETTTTIVFRMLDKVLAPELIPSTLEKVIRPYMYEHNLQEEELLLQYIKDLLERCSSRSASLFETAWEAKAIAVLKCMSDTDEYLAWRQGRLSLAGMVVVRCSVPSVQQLSSAWLYRLHSLPLAWIAAGTGERSSICLRCGLIFDAVLQIMYGAVVPWSDTVEQLVKQHLEMDHPKVKYLQESYRLMEMNKLLRGYGIRGFNFANDKQIMGLAKFILKQDSPTSFEDALKIVQAYMLPTVEVYIFRMVQLIHMNRGDECLNFLKSLPPAETDVTVERLSLWARIALQENPGKSEECKEDQKLIAKTLVEILKFQMCVQKGNPLKTEIFETNLKMFEAISSLQEDFDIFLSLEEYENRSLVSALRDEHIKAYESARSKSKSEKAPEQAVNMDGIAKTPSTDSRLYRLALLLQVTEQELSAELAFRALSQGKVEKSLQICR
;
A
#
# COMPACT_ATOMS: atom_id res chain seq x y z
N MET A 1 -27.47 -48.28 -28.34
CA MET A 1 -27.00 -49.68 -28.39
C MET A 1 -27.05 -50.38 -27.03
N ALA A 2 -26.63 -49.75 -25.92
CA ALA A 2 -26.72 -50.35 -24.57
C ALA A 2 -28.15 -50.71 -24.09
N ALA A 3 -29.16 -49.88 -24.37
CA ALA A 3 -30.55 -50.21 -24.02
C ALA A 3 -31.17 -51.34 -24.86
N ALA A 4 -30.76 -51.46 -26.13
CA ALA A 4 -31.18 -52.54 -27.03
C ALA A 4 -30.44 -53.85 -26.71
N MET A 5 -29.21 -53.75 -26.18
CA MET A 5 -28.49 -54.86 -25.60
C MET A 5 -29.13 -55.29 -24.28
N GLY A 6 -29.45 -54.38 -23.36
CA GLY A 6 -30.06 -54.70 -22.06
C GLY A 6 -31.41 -55.42 -22.14
N THR A 7 -32.20 -55.22 -23.20
CA THR A 7 -33.42 -56.01 -23.45
C THR A 7 -33.14 -57.36 -24.09
N LEU A 8 -32.12 -57.48 -24.95
CA LEU A 8 -31.66 -58.77 -25.49
C LEU A 8 -31.06 -59.67 -24.40
N TRP A 9 -30.25 -59.09 -23.50
CA TRP A 9 -29.57 -59.79 -22.40
C TRP A 9 -30.52 -60.22 -21.29
N ARG A 10 -31.60 -59.47 -21.04
CA ARG A 10 -32.65 -59.89 -20.09
C ARG A 10 -33.40 -61.12 -20.60
N GLY A 11 -33.60 -61.21 -21.92
CA GLY A 11 -34.15 -62.39 -22.58
C GLY A 11 -33.21 -63.60 -22.55
N GLU A 12 -31.89 -63.41 -22.69
CA GLU A 12 -30.91 -64.50 -22.53
C GLU A 12 -30.77 -64.96 -21.08
N ALA A 13 -30.84 -64.05 -20.10
CA ALA A 13 -30.81 -64.38 -18.67
C ALA A 13 -32.06 -65.16 -18.21
N GLU A 14 -33.24 -64.84 -18.76
CA GLU A 14 -34.46 -65.62 -18.54
C GLU A 14 -34.37 -67.01 -19.18
N LEU A 15 -33.70 -67.14 -20.34
CA LEU A 15 -33.44 -68.42 -20.99
C LEU A 15 -32.42 -69.29 -20.22
N THR A 16 -31.40 -68.70 -19.61
CA THR A 16 -30.47 -69.43 -18.72
C THR A 16 -31.11 -69.79 -17.38
N ALA A 17 -31.94 -68.92 -16.79
CA ALA A 17 -32.69 -69.25 -15.57
C ALA A 17 -33.70 -70.40 -15.79
N LEU A 18 -34.34 -70.44 -16.97
CA LEU A 18 -35.12 -71.59 -17.43
C LEU A 18 -34.23 -72.83 -17.59
N SER A 19 -33.01 -72.69 -18.11
CA SER A 19 -32.05 -73.80 -18.22
C SER A 19 -31.58 -74.32 -16.85
N ASP A 20 -31.40 -73.45 -15.86
CA ASP A 20 -30.98 -73.81 -14.50
C ASP A 20 -32.10 -74.45 -13.68
N GLN A 21 -33.36 -73.99 -13.86
CA GLN A 21 -34.53 -74.72 -13.35
C GLN A 21 -34.68 -76.10 -14.01
N THR A 22 -34.30 -76.23 -15.28
CA THR A 22 -34.27 -77.53 -15.99
C THR A 22 -33.10 -78.42 -15.50
N CYS A 23 -31.98 -77.83 -15.08
CA CYS A 23 -30.84 -78.51 -14.46
C CYS A 23 -31.17 -79.08 -13.07
N LEU A 24 -31.95 -78.36 -12.25
CA LEU A 24 -32.37 -78.86 -10.93
C LEU A 24 -33.25 -80.11 -11.05
N ILE A 25 -34.14 -80.16 -12.04
CA ILE A 25 -35.01 -81.32 -12.31
C ILE A 25 -34.21 -82.51 -12.87
N THR A 26 -33.10 -82.27 -13.57
CA THR A 26 -32.25 -83.33 -14.18
C THR A 26 -31.14 -83.85 -13.25
N SER A 27 -30.88 -83.20 -12.12
CA SER A 27 -29.86 -83.58 -11.13
C SER A 27 -30.04 -84.99 -10.52
N LEU A 28 -31.27 -85.52 -10.55
CA LEU A 28 -31.60 -86.84 -9.99
C LEU A 28 -31.47 -88.01 -11.01
N VAL A 29 -31.27 -87.73 -12.30
CA VAL A 29 -31.43 -88.78 -13.35
C VAL A 29 -30.18 -88.99 -14.22
N ASP A 30 -29.29 -88.00 -14.40
CA ASP A 30 -28.07 -88.23 -15.18
C ASP A 30 -26.90 -87.26 -14.86
N PRO A 31 -25.90 -87.67 -14.05
CA PRO A 31 -24.79 -86.80 -13.64
C PRO A 31 -23.89 -86.39 -14.81
N THR A 32 -23.83 -87.20 -15.88
CA THR A 32 -23.04 -86.87 -17.08
C THR A 32 -23.66 -85.72 -17.87
N ARG A 33 -24.99 -85.69 -17.98
CA ARG A 33 -25.72 -84.61 -18.66
C ARG A 33 -25.56 -83.27 -17.94
N HIS A 34 -25.60 -83.28 -16.61
CA HIS A 34 -25.40 -82.07 -15.81
C HIS A 34 -23.99 -81.49 -15.99
N GLN A 35 -22.96 -82.34 -16.03
CA GLN A 35 -21.57 -81.91 -16.29
C GLN A 35 -21.40 -81.33 -17.69
N VAL A 36 -22.03 -81.93 -18.71
CA VAL A 36 -21.97 -81.43 -20.09
C VAL A 36 -22.65 -80.06 -20.22
N LEU A 37 -23.83 -79.87 -19.62
CA LEU A 37 -24.53 -78.59 -19.63
C LEU A 37 -23.77 -77.50 -18.88
N ARG A 38 -23.16 -77.84 -17.73
CA ARG A 38 -22.28 -76.93 -16.97
C ARG A 38 -21.05 -76.51 -17.79
N ALA A 39 -20.41 -77.46 -18.47
CA ALA A 39 -19.27 -77.18 -19.33
C ALA A 39 -19.67 -76.31 -20.54
N GLN A 40 -20.84 -76.55 -21.14
CA GLN A 40 -21.37 -75.73 -22.23
C GLN A 40 -21.69 -74.29 -21.78
N ALA A 41 -22.31 -74.14 -20.61
CA ALA A 41 -22.61 -72.83 -20.03
C ALA A 41 -21.32 -72.04 -19.74
N LYS A 42 -20.31 -72.68 -19.13
CA LYS A 42 -18.99 -72.09 -18.90
C LYS A 42 -18.25 -71.77 -20.20
N LEU A 43 -18.37 -72.61 -21.23
CA LEU A 43 -17.72 -72.37 -22.53
C LEU A 43 -18.33 -71.14 -23.22
N THR A 44 -19.64 -70.98 -23.10
CA THR A 44 -20.35 -69.80 -23.60
C THR A 44 -19.93 -68.55 -22.82
N THR A 45 -19.77 -68.64 -21.50
CA THR A 45 -19.21 -67.53 -20.70
C THR A 45 -17.81 -67.18 -21.18
N PHE A 46 -16.94 -68.19 -21.34
CA PHE A 46 -15.54 -68.00 -21.71
C PHE A 46 -15.42 -67.29 -23.07
N TYR A 47 -16.19 -67.72 -24.06
CA TYR A 47 -16.19 -67.05 -25.36
C TYR A 47 -16.79 -65.63 -25.31
N GLY A 48 -17.83 -65.41 -24.50
CA GLY A 48 -18.42 -64.08 -24.33
C GLY A 48 -17.51 -63.08 -23.61
N ALA A 49 -16.74 -63.55 -22.63
CA ALA A 49 -15.85 -62.73 -21.80
C ALA A 49 -14.49 -62.48 -22.47
N PHE A 50 -13.85 -63.53 -22.97
CA PHE A 50 -12.46 -63.49 -23.46
C PHE A 50 -12.35 -63.48 -24.99
N GLY A 51 -13.40 -63.84 -25.70
CA GLY A 51 -13.41 -64.01 -27.15
C GLY A 51 -12.84 -65.37 -27.61
N PRO A 52 -13.18 -65.83 -28.83
CA PRO A 52 -12.69 -67.10 -29.37
C PRO A 52 -11.17 -67.12 -29.58
N ASP A 53 -10.56 -65.97 -29.85
CA ASP A 53 -9.14 -65.84 -30.14
C ASP A 53 -8.24 -66.05 -28.91
N LYS A 54 -8.79 -65.92 -27.70
CA LYS A 54 -8.08 -66.15 -26.44
C LYS A 54 -8.20 -67.60 -25.93
N PHE A 55 -8.86 -68.49 -26.68
CA PHE A 55 -9.03 -69.86 -26.27
C PHE A 55 -7.72 -70.66 -26.36
N SER A 56 -7.28 -71.20 -25.22
CA SER A 56 -6.25 -72.23 -25.15
C SER A 56 -6.72 -73.36 -24.24
N GLY A 57 -6.26 -74.58 -24.49
CA GLY A 57 -6.65 -75.73 -23.65
C GLY A 57 -6.30 -75.51 -22.17
N ILE A 58 -5.22 -74.78 -21.88
CA ILE A 58 -4.79 -74.46 -20.51
C ILE A 58 -5.73 -73.42 -19.87
N ALA A 59 -5.94 -72.27 -20.53
CA ALA A 59 -6.82 -71.21 -20.03
C ALA A 59 -8.28 -71.69 -19.87
N TRP A 60 -8.73 -72.57 -20.77
CA TRP A 60 -10.05 -73.18 -20.68
C TRP A 60 -10.16 -74.13 -19.49
N ILE A 61 -9.17 -75.00 -19.24
CA ILE A 61 -9.18 -75.91 -18.10
C ILE A 61 -9.11 -75.14 -16.78
N GLU A 62 -8.32 -74.06 -16.71
CA GLU A 62 -8.25 -73.16 -15.56
C GLU A 62 -9.61 -72.51 -15.27
N PHE A 63 -10.27 -71.93 -16.28
CA PHE A 63 -11.60 -71.33 -16.14
C PHE A 63 -12.70 -72.36 -15.81
N LEU A 64 -12.64 -73.55 -16.42
CA LEU A 64 -13.59 -74.63 -16.18
C LEU A 64 -13.52 -75.12 -14.74
N ASN A 65 -12.31 -75.21 -14.17
CA ASN A 65 -12.08 -75.66 -12.79
C ASN A 65 -12.17 -74.52 -11.75
N ASN A 66 -12.29 -73.26 -12.17
CA ASN A 66 -12.44 -72.17 -11.22
C ASN A 66 -13.83 -72.24 -10.54
N GLU A 67 -13.82 -72.25 -9.21
CA GLU A 67 -15.02 -72.22 -8.35
C GLU A 67 -15.31 -70.81 -7.82
N ASP A 68 -14.36 -69.87 -7.94
CA ASP A 68 -14.45 -68.50 -7.42
C ASP A 68 -14.46 -67.49 -8.57
N VAL A 69 -15.66 -67.22 -9.08
CA VAL A 69 -15.88 -66.29 -10.21
C VAL A 69 -15.51 -64.85 -9.84
N LEU A 70 -15.58 -64.48 -8.56
CA LEU A 70 -15.15 -63.16 -8.11
C LEU A 70 -13.65 -62.96 -8.35
N LYS A 71 -12.81 -63.99 -8.17
CA LYS A 71 -11.38 -63.91 -8.50
C LYS A 71 -11.13 -63.63 -9.98
N ASP A 72 -11.92 -64.23 -10.89
CA ASP A 72 -11.79 -63.94 -12.33
C ASP A 72 -12.18 -62.50 -12.65
N ILE A 73 -13.24 -61.99 -12.01
CA ILE A 73 -13.65 -60.58 -12.16
C ILE A 73 -12.55 -59.64 -11.67
N LEU A 74 -11.98 -59.91 -10.48
CA LEU A 74 -10.87 -59.11 -9.92
C LEU A 74 -9.66 -59.15 -10.85
N PHE A 75 -9.27 -60.32 -11.34
CA PHE A 75 -8.16 -60.47 -12.28
C PHE A 75 -8.40 -59.69 -13.59
N GLN A 76 -9.62 -59.69 -14.12
CA GLN A 76 -9.94 -58.89 -15.31
C GLN A 76 -9.92 -57.39 -15.04
N LEU A 77 -10.24 -56.94 -13.83
CA LEU A 77 -10.10 -55.55 -13.43
C LEU A 77 -8.62 -55.15 -13.34
N GLU A 78 -7.74 -55.99 -12.78
CA GLU A 78 -6.27 -55.74 -12.74
C GLU A 78 -5.67 -55.58 -14.13
N GLU A 79 -6.11 -56.41 -15.08
CA GLU A 79 -5.71 -56.36 -16.50
C GLU A 79 -6.38 -55.21 -17.29
N GLN A 80 -7.10 -54.30 -16.62
CA GLN A 80 -7.80 -53.15 -17.21
C GLN A 80 -8.87 -53.52 -18.24
N ASN A 81 -9.38 -54.75 -18.19
CA ASN A 81 -10.40 -55.26 -19.09
C ASN A 81 -11.81 -55.09 -18.47
N LEU A 82 -12.22 -53.83 -18.31
CA LEU A 82 -13.51 -53.49 -17.71
C LEU A 82 -14.72 -54.16 -18.42
N PRO A 83 -14.80 -54.21 -19.77
CA PRO A 83 -15.92 -54.88 -20.45
C PRO A 83 -16.04 -56.36 -20.12
N CYS A 84 -14.92 -57.09 -20.01
CA CYS A 84 -14.90 -58.50 -19.63
C CYS A 84 -15.32 -58.69 -18.16
N ALA A 85 -14.79 -57.85 -17.26
CA ALA A 85 -15.19 -57.87 -15.85
C ALA A 85 -16.70 -57.60 -15.67
N GLN A 86 -17.26 -56.63 -16.41
CA GLN A 86 -18.69 -56.34 -16.44
C GLN A 86 -19.52 -57.52 -16.96
N TYR A 87 -19.05 -58.17 -18.03
CA TYR A 87 -19.71 -59.34 -18.60
C TYR A 87 -19.77 -60.51 -17.60
N LEU A 88 -18.63 -60.83 -16.98
CA LEU A 88 -18.53 -61.86 -15.94
C LEU A 88 -19.39 -61.52 -14.73
N TRP A 89 -19.38 -60.26 -14.28
CA TRP A 89 -20.22 -59.77 -13.19
C TRP A 89 -21.70 -60.03 -13.47
N LEU A 90 -22.21 -59.56 -14.62
CA LEU A 90 -23.63 -59.68 -14.96
C LEU A 90 -24.09 -61.12 -15.10
N ARG A 91 -23.23 -61.99 -15.65
CA ARG A 91 -23.56 -63.39 -15.90
C ARG A 91 -23.58 -64.25 -14.63
N HIS A 92 -22.70 -63.94 -13.68
CA HIS A 92 -22.52 -64.74 -12.47
C HIS A 92 -23.01 -64.04 -11.19
N GLN A 93 -23.68 -62.88 -11.31
CA GLN A 93 -24.13 -62.10 -10.15
C GLN A 93 -24.91 -62.95 -9.14
N ALA A 94 -25.85 -63.78 -9.61
CA ALA A 94 -26.69 -64.62 -8.75
C ALA A 94 -25.90 -65.68 -7.96
N GLU A 95 -24.71 -66.07 -8.42
CA GLU A 95 -23.89 -67.10 -7.78
C GLU A 95 -23.18 -66.60 -6.52
N PHE A 96 -22.81 -65.32 -6.48
CA PHE A 96 -22.10 -64.72 -5.35
C PHE A 96 -22.95 -63.74 -4.53
N GLU A 97 -24.08 -63.26 -5.06
CA GLU A 97 -24.96 -62.27 -4.40
C GLU A 97 -25.37 -62.68 -2.97
N GLY A 98 -25.61 -63.98 -2.71
CA GLY A 98 -26.00 -64.47 -1.39
C GLY A 98 -24.90 -64.44 -0.32
N ASN A 99 -23.63 -64.38 -0.73
CA ASN A 99 -22.46 -64.42 0.16
C ASN A 99 -21.59 -63.15 0.07
N PHE A 100 -22.02 -62.13 -0.68
CA PHE A 100 -21.24 -60.92 -0.91
C PHE A 100 -21.26 -60.02 0.33
N ASP A 101 -20.09 -59.72 0.91
CA ASP A 101 -19.94 -58.95 2.14
C ASP A 101 -19.18 -57.62 1.95
N GLU A 102 -19.05 -56.84 3.04
CA GLU A 102 -18.33 -55.55 3.04
C GLU A 102 -16.86 -55.70 2.61
N LYS A 103 -16.20 -56.83 2.94
CA LYS A 103 -14.79 -57.06 2.61
C LYS A 103 -14.59 -57.39 1.14
N MET A 104 -15.50 -58.16 0.54
CA MET A 104 -15.50 -58.44 -0.89
C MET A 104 -15.70 -57.15 -1.70
N LEU A 105 -16.57 -56.25 -1.23
CA LEU A 105 -16.75 -54.93 -1.82
C LEU A 105 -15.47 -54.08 -1.75
N GLU A 106 -14.81 -54.01 -0.59
CA GLU A 106 -13.55 -53.29 -0.43
C GLU A 106 -12.46 -53.83 -1.37
N ASN A 107 -12.33 -55.15 -1.45
CA ASN A 107 -11.38 -55.80 -2.35
C ASN A 107 -11.67 -55.43 -3.81
N LEU A 108 -12.93 -55.53 -4.25
CA LEU A 108 -13.36 -55.13 -5.59
C LEU A 108 -12.94 -53.70 -5.92
N LEU A 109 -13.23 -52.76 -5.02
CA LEU A 109 -12.94 -51.34 -5.23
C LEU A 109 -11.44 -51.03 -5.23
N ASN A 110 -10.64 -51.72 -4.41
CA ASN A 110 -9.19 -51.57 -4.37
C ASN A 110 -8.49 -52.13 -5.60
N THR A 111 -9.08 -53.12 -6.26
CA THR A 111 -8.55 -53.74 -7.47
C THR A 111 -8.72 -52.87 -8.72
N ILE A 112 -9.65 -51.91 -8.72
CA ILE A 112 -9.92 -51.03 -9.87
C ILE A 112 -8.70 -50.14 -10.17
N PRO A 113 -8.04 -50.29 -11.34
CA PRO A 113 -6.87 -49.49 -11.68
C PRO A 113 -7.19 -48.01 -11.90
N ALA A 114 -6.19 -47.17 -11.62
CA ALA A 114 -6.37 -45.72 -11.68
C ALA A 114 -6.53 -45.16 -13.11
N ASN A 115 -6.18 -45.93 -14.14
CA ASN A 115 -6.16 -45.51 -15.55
C ASN A 115 -7.42 -45.87 -16.33
N ILE A 116 -8.41 -46.52 -15.71
CA ILE A 116 -9.70 -46.76 -16.35
C ILE A 116 -10.39 -45.42 -16.62
N PRO A 117 -10.90 -45.17 -17.85
CA PRO A 117 -11.64 -43.96 -18.19
C PRO A 117 -12.83 -43.73 -17.27
N SER A 118 -12.93 -42.53 -16.68
CA SER A 118 -13.96 -42.20 -15.70
C SER A 118 -15.37 -42.42 -16.23
N HIS A 119 -15.66 -42.08 -17.49
CA HIS A 119 -17.00 -42.24 -18.08
C HIS A 119 -17.48 -43.71 -18.10
N GLU A 120 -16.60 -44.67 -18.45
CA GLU A 120 -16.99 -46.09 -18.54
C GLU A 120 -17.25 -46.66 -17.14
N LEU A 121 -16.43 -46.23 -16.18
CA LEU A 121 -16.56 -46.60 -14.78
C LEU A 121 -17.83 -46.01 -14.16
N CYS A 122 -18.13 -44.75 -14.46
CA CYS A 122 -19.34 -44.06 -14.01
C CYS A 122 -20.61 -44.79 -14.48
N LEU A 123 -20.64 -45.25 -15.74
CA LEU A 123 -21.76 -46.05 -16.27
C LEU A 123 -21.92 -47.37 -15.52
N TRP A 124 -20.83 -48.09 -15.27
CA TRP A 124 -20.87 -49.35 -14.51
C TRP A 124 -21.37 -49.14 -13.09
N PHE A 125 -20.89 -48.10 -12.41
CA PHE A 125 -21.30 -47.78 -11.05
C PHE A 125 -22.77 -47.38 -10.99
N LYS A 126 -23.20 -46.51 -11.90
CA LYS A 126 -24.57 -45.99 -11.96
C LYS A 126 -25.62 -47.07 -12.22
N ASP A 127 -25.33 -47.98 -13.16
CA ASP A 127 -26.35 -48.93 -13.64
C ASP A 127 -26.27 -50.30 -12.95
N ILE A 128 -25.11 -50.68 -12.41
CA ILE A 128 -24.86 -52.04 -11.89
C ILE A 128 -24.41 -52.02 -10.43
N LEU A 129 -23.26 -51.41 -10.12
CA LEU A 129 -22.62 -51.61 -8.80
C LEU A 129 -23.37 -50.92 -7.66
N ILE A 130 -23.79 -49.67 -7.82
CA ILE A 130 -24.49 -48.91 -6.77
C ILE A 130 -25.89 -49.48 -6.49
N PRO A 131 -26.72 -49.81 -7.50
CA PRO A 131 -27.97 -50.52 -7.26
C PRO A 131 -27.78 -51.88 -6.57
N PHE A 132 -26.73 -52.63 -6.93
CA PHE A 132 -26.40 -53.90 -6.31
C PHE A 132 -26.04 -53.73 -4.82
N VAL A 133 -25.16 -52.79 -4.48
CA VAL A 133 -24.75 -52.56 -3.09
C VAL A 133 -25.91 -52.06 -2.24
N ARG A 134 -26.75 -51.16 -2.75
CA ARG A 134 -27.97 -50.73 -2.05
C ARG A 134 -28.90 -51.90 -1.71
N ARG A 135 -28.99 -52.91 -2.59
CA ARG A 135 -29.86 -54.09 -2.40
C ARG A 135 -29.24 -55.14 -1.48
N ILE A 136 -27.95 -55.39 -1.60
CA ILE A 136 -27.30 -56.60 -1.06
C ILE A 136 -26.38 -56.31 0.13
N VAL A 137 -25.70 -55.18 0.10
CA VAL A 137 -24.82 -54.76 1.21
C VAL A 137 -25.12 -53.31 1.58
N PRO A 138 -26.25 -53.01 2.25
CA PRO A 138 -26.64 -51.63 2.57
C PRO A 138 -25.57 -50.87 3.38
N LYS A 139 -24.84 -51.58 4.26
CA LYS A 139 -23.70 -51.02 5.01
C LYS A 139 -22.49 -50.69 4.12
N GLY A 140 -22.41 -51.27 2.93
CA GLY A 140 -21.39 -51.00 1.92
C GLY A 140 -21.55 -49.68 1.20
N GLN A 141 -22.68 -48.97 1.38
CA GLN A 141 -22.89 -47.63 0.85
C GLN A 141 -21.82 -46.64 1.34
N LYS A 142 -21.42 -46.71 2.62
CA LYS A 142 -20.32 -45.91 3.18
C LYS A 142 -18.98 -46.17 2.46
N ILE A 143 -18.74 -47.42 2.07
CA ILE A 143 -17.50 -47.88 1.43
C ILE A 143 -17.45 -47.32 0.00
N ILE A 144 -18.56 -47.43 -0.74
CA ILE A 144 -18.68 -46.82 -2.07
C ILE A 144 -18.54 -45.30 -1.97
N ALA A 145 -19.22 -44.64 -1.04
CA ALA A 145 -19.19 -43.18 -0.92
C ALA A 145 -17.76 -42.68 -0.67
N LYS A 146 -17.05 -43.30 0.28
CA LYS A 146 -15.65 -43.00 0.59
C LYS A 146 -14.71 -43.26 -0.60
N TRP A 147 -14.93 -44.36 -1.31
CA TRP A 147 -14.13 -44.69 -2.49
C TRP A 147 -14.36 -43.69 -3.64
N LEU A 148 -15.62 -43.34 -3.91
CA LEU A 148 -15.98 -42.35 -4.93
C LEU A 148 -15.40 -40.97 -4.59
N GLU A 149 -15.45 -40.58 -3.33
CA GLU A 149 -14.85 -39.33 -2.86
C GLU A 149 -13.32 -39.33 -3.12
N HIS A 150 -12.63 -40.39 -2.70
CA HIS A 150 -11.20 -40.53 -2.90
C HIS A 150 -10.82 -40.56 -4.38
N ARG A 151 -11.57 -41.31 -5.18
CA ARG A 151 -11.38 -41.45 -6.63
C ARG A 151 -11.59 -40.12 -7.33
N ALA A 152 -12.67 -39.40 -7.03
CA ALA A 152 -12.99 -38.10 -7.61
C ALA A 152 -11.90 -37.07 -7.29
N ARG A 153 -11.46 -36.97 -6.02
CA ARG A 153 -10.33 -36.09 -5.62
C ARG A 153 -9.04 -36.44 -6.38
N GLY A 154 -8.76 -37.73 -6.59
CA GLY A 154 -7.57 -38.20 -7.29
C GLY A 154 -7.51 -37.82 -8.78
N LEU A 155 -8.66 -37.59 -9.43
CA LEU A 155 -8.74 -37.24 -10.84
C LEU A 155 -8.10 -35.89 -11.17
N GLU A 156 -7.97 -34.98 -10.19
CA GLU A 156 -7.25 -33.71 -10.34
C GLU A 156 -5.77 -33.93 -10.74
N LEU A 157 -5.18 -35.03 -10.30
CA LEU A 157 -3.79 -35.38 -10.61
C LEU A 157 -3.67 -36.31 -11.82
N THR A 158 -4.59 -37.26 -11.97
CA THR A 158 -4.46 -38.33 -12.97
C THR A 158 -5.09 -37.99 -14.33
N ASP A 159 -6.14 -37.17 -14.38
CA ASP A 159 -6.81 -36.75 -15.62
C ASP A 159 -7.11 -35.24 -15.62
N LYS A 160 -6.04 -34.46 -15.86
CA LYS A 160 -6.09 -32.99 -15.93
C LYS A 160 -6.82 -32.44 -17.15
N ALA A 161 -7.01 -33.27 -18.20
CA ALA A 161 -7.58 -32.80 -19.45
C ALA A 161 -9.08 -32.55 -19.34
N ASN A 162 -9.77 -33.39 -18.56
CA ASN A 162 -11.22 -33.33 -18.36
C ASN A 162 -11.62 -32.79 -16.98
N TRP A 163 -10.66 -32.27 -16.22
CA TRP A 163 -10.88 -31.71 -14.89
C TRP A 163 -11.48 -30.30 -14.97
N PRO A 164 -12.49 -29.95 -14.13
CA PRO A 164 -13.07 -30.70 -13.00
C PRO A 164 -14.30 -31.56 -13.32
N GLU A 165 -14.78 -31.59 -14.56
CA GLU A 165 -16.02 -32.28 -14.95
C GLU A 165 -15.97 -33.79 -14.72
N ASN A 166 -14.84 -34.44 -14.97
CA ASN A 166 -14.65 -35.86 -14.71
C ASN A 166 -14.74 -36.21 -13.22
N GLY A 167 -14.23 -35.33 -12.34
CA GLY A 167 -14.35 -35.45 -10.89
C GLY A 167 -15.80 -35.28 -10.44
N TYR A 168 -16.49 -34.28 -10.99
CA TYR A 168 -17.91 -34.04 -10.72
C TYR A 168 -18.76 -35.26 -11.10
N GLU A 169 -18.61 -35.78 -12.33
CA GLU A 169 -19.35 -36.94 -12.81
C GLU A 169 -19.11 -38.16 -11.90
N MET A 170 -17.86 -38.44 -11.53
CA MET A 170 -17.50 -39.55 -10.64
C MET A 170 -18.19 -39.44 -9.27
N ALA A 171 -18.20 -38.25 -8.67
CA ALA A 171 -18.82 -38.04 -7.37
C ALA A 171 -20.36 -38.05 -7.43
N GLU A 172 -20.93 -37.50 -8.50
CA GLU A 172 -22.38 -37.37 -8.71
C GLU A 172 -23.07 -38.71 -9.02
N VAL A 173 -22.33 -39.68 -9.57
CA VAL A 173 -22.86 -41.03 -9.92
C VAL A 173 -23.58 -41.70 -8.76
N TYR A 174 -23.15 -41.48 -7.51
CA TYR A 174 -23.83 -42.01 -6.33
C TYR A 174 -25.29 -41.51 -6.20
N PHE A 175 -25.53 -40.24 -6.50
CA PHE A 175 -26.82 -39.59 -6.34
C PHE A 175 -27.72 -39.75 -7.58
N THR A 176 -27.12 -39.95 -8.77
CA THR A 176 -27.87 -40.15 -10.03
C THR A 176 -28.19 -41.61 -10.35
N SER A 177 -27.60 -42.56 -9.61
CA SER A 177 -27.94 -43.98 -9.67
C SER A 177 -29.38 -44.21 -9.22
N LYS A 178 -30.19 -44.88 -10.07
CA LYS A 178 -31.59 -45.20 -9.76
C LYS A 178 -31.69 -46.09 -8.52
N ASN A 179 -32.68 -45.82 -7.69
CA ASN A 179 -33.01 -46.67 -6.56
C ASN A 179 -33.87 -47.86 -7.04
N PRO A 180 -33.56 -49.12 -6.66
CA PRO A 180 -34.41 -50.27 -7.02
C PRO A 180 -35.87 -50.17 -6.53
N ALA A 181 -36.19 -49.28 -5.58
CA ALA A 181 -37.55 -49.05 -5.09
C ALA A 181 -38.41 -48.13 -5.99
N ASP A 182 -37.81 -47.35 -6.91
CA ASP A 182 -38.52 -46.36 -7.73
C ASP A 182 -38.83 -46.89 -9.14
N PHE A 183 -39.69 -47.91 -9.22
CA PHE A 183 -40.46 -48.17 -10.44
C PHE A 183 -41.74 -47.34 -10.41
N GLY A 184 -41.67 -46.01 -10.63
CA GLY A 184 -42.93 -45.26 -10.73
C GLY A 184 -42.94 -43.75 -10.91
N LEU A 185 -41.87 -43.00 -10.61
CA LEU A 185 -41.91 -41.54 -10.72
C LEU A 185 -40.66 -41.01 -11.42
N ALA A 186 -40.77 -40.91 -12.75
CA ALA A 186 -39.87 -40.07 -13.53
C ALA A 186 -40.21 -38.58 -13.30
N SER A 187 -39.17 -37.75 -13.43
CA SER A 187 -39.15 -36.29 -13.42
C SER A 187 -39.25 -35.58 -12.07
N SER A 188 -38.14 -35.60 -11.31
CA SER A 188 -37.58 -34.37 -10.73
C SER A 188 -36.16 -34.64 -10.26
N TRP A 189 -35.21 -33.74 -10.55
CA TRP A 189 -33.78 -33.83 -10.19
C TRP A 189 -33.51 -33.69 -8.68
N ILE A 190 -34.45 -34.10 -7.84
CA ILE A 190 -34.35 -33.99 -6.40
C ILE A 190 -34.09 -35.39 -5.87
N TRP A 191 -32.82 -35.68 -5.57
CA TRP A 191 -32.47 -36.81 -4.72
C TRP A 191 -33.15 -36.60 -3.36
N VAL A 192 -34.04 -37.52 -2.97
CA VAL A 192 -34.64 -37.52 -1.63
C VAL A 192 -33.81 -38.50 -0.79
N PRO A 193 -33.14 -38.04 0.28
CA PRO A 193 -32.38 -38.93 1.16
C PRO A 193 -33.31 -40.00 1.74
N LEU A 194 -32.95 -41.28 1.62
CA LEU A 194 -33.55 -42.31 2.46
C LEU A 194 -33.24 -41.96 3.92
N LYS A 195 -34.15 -42.31 4.85
CA LYS A 195 -33.93 -42.13 6.29
C LYS A 195 -32.60 -42.75 6.79
N GLU A 196 -32.07 -43.74 6.06
CA GLU A 196 -30.80 -44.42 6.38
C GLU A 196 -29.58 -43.79 5.69
N ASP A 197 -29.75 -43.05 4.57
CA ASP A 197 -28.65 -42.39 3.84
C ASP A 197 -28.34 -40.99 4.41
N GLY A 198 -29.34 -40.32 5.01
CA GLY A 198 -29.17 -39.01 5.62
C GLY A 198 -28.25 -38.97 6.84
N ASP A 199 -28.08 -40.11 7.53
CA ASP A 199 -27.30 -40.24 8.76
C ASP A 199 -25.85 -40.73 8.53
N CYS A 200 -25.45 -41.04 7.29
CA CYS A 200 -24.11 -41.54 6.96
C CYS A 200 -23.14 -40.37 6.68
N GLU A 201 -22.11 -40.22 7.50
CA GLU A 201 -21.13 -39.13 7.39
C GLU A 201 -20.41 -39.12 6.03
N GLU A 202 -20.01 -40.30 5.52
CA GLU A 202 -19.31 -40.44 4.25
C GLU A 202 -20.17 -40.00 3.06
N VAL A 203 -21.48 -40.24 3.11
CA VAL A 203 -22.43 -39.79 2.07
C VAL A 203 -22.60 -38.27 2.12
N GLN A 204 -22.65 -37.69 3.32
CA GLN A 204 -22.68 -36.24 3.49
C GLN A 204 -21.38 -35.57 3.02
N GLN A 205 -20.22 -36.19 3.26
CA GLN A 205 -18.92 -35.73 2.77
C GLN A 205 -18.88 -35.77 1.23
N LEU A 206 -19.34 -36.87 0.62
CA LEU A 206 -19.46 -36.98 -0.83
C LEU A 206 -20.41 -35.92 -1.40
N MET A 207 -21.55 -35.65 -0.75
CA MET A 207 -22.49 -34.61 -1.19
C MET A 207 -21.85 -33.21 -1.15
N LYS A 208 -21.11 -32.88 -0.08
CA LYS A 208 -20.33 -31.63 0.01
C LYS A 208 -19.27 -31.54 -1.10
N LEU A 209 -18.63 -32.66 -1.45
CA LEU A 209 -17.69 -32.70 -2.56
C LEU A 209 -18.40 -32.46 -3.90
N VAL A 210 -19.57 -33.06 -4.13
CA VAL A 210 -20.37 -32.83 -5.35
C VAL A 210 -20.75 -31.35 -5.48
N THR A 211 -21.23 -30.70 -4.42
CA THR A 211 -21.54 -29.27 -4.47
C THR A 211 -20.29 -28.43 -4.76
N SER A 212 -19.17 -28.75 -4.11
CA SER A 212 -17.90 -28.04 -4.32
C SER A 212 -17.37 -28.20 -5.75
N LEU A 213 -17.45 -29.42 -6.31
CA LEU A 213 -17.03 -29.70 -7.69
C LEU A 213 -17.96 -29.03 -8.71
N GLN A 214 -19.26 -28.98 -8.46
CA GLN A 214 -20.21 -28.26 -9.32
C GLN A 214 -19.89 -26.76 -9.37
N GLU A 215 -19.65 -26.15 -8.21
CA GLU A 215 -19.24 -24.74 -8.12
C GLU A 215 -17.89 -24.51 -8.80
N LEU A 216 -16.95 -25.46 -8.67
CA LEU A 216 -15.66 -25.41 -9.35
C LEU A 216 -15.79 -25.49 -10.88
N VAL A 217 -16.67 -26.36 -11.40
CA VAL A 217 -17.02 -26.44 -12.83
C VAL A 217 -17.58 -25.10 -13.31
N ASP A 218 -18.49 -24.50 -12.54
CA ASP A 218 -19.06 -23.18 -12.86
C ASP A 218 -17.99 -22.08 -12.86
N LEU A 219 -17.06 -22.08 -11.90
CA LEU A 219 -15.91 -21.18 -11.88
C LEU A 219 -15.04 -21.31 -13.12
N TYR A 220 -14.80 -22.54 -13.60
CA TYR A 220 -13.98 -22.79 -14.79
C TYR A 220 -14.69 -22.35 -16.07
N ARG A 221 -15.97 -22.71 -16.24
CA ARG A 221 -16.73 -22.48 -17.48
C ARG A 221 -17.30 -21.08 -17.60
N LYS A 222 -17.96 -20.58 -16.55
CA LYS A 222 -18.66 -19.29 -16.56
C LYS A 222 -17.69 -18.15 -16.28
N TYR A 223 -16.79 -18.34 -15.33
CA TYR A 223 -15.96 -17.26 -14.79
C TYR A 223 -14.49 -17.33 -15.22
N ASN A 224 -14.09 -18.36 -15.99
CA ASN A 224 -12.71 -18.61 -16.42
C ASN A 224 -11.69 -18.57 -15.26
N CYS A 225 -12.12 -18.95 -14.06
CA CYS A 225 -11.32 -18.92 -12.84
C CYS A 225 -10.85 -20.34 -12.48
N ARG A 226 -9.65 -20.71 -12.94
CA ARG A 226 -9.02 -22.00 -12.60
C ARG A 226 -8.39 -22.05 -11.20
N LEU A 227 -8.91 -22.89 -10.31
CA LEU A 227 -8.41 -23.11 -8.94
C LEU A 227 -8.27 -24.60 -8.67
N ALA A 228 -7.30 -25.00 -7.84
CA ALA A 228 -7.25 -26.40 -7.37
C ALA A 228 -8.40 -26.67 -6.40
N LEU A 229 -8.89 -27.91 -6.32
CA LEU A 229 -9.98 -28.25 -5.39
C LEU A 229 -9.60 -27.98 -3.93
N SER A 230 -8.36 -28.33 -3.56
CA SER A 230 -7.84 -28.09 -2.22
C SER A 230 -7.64 -26.60 -1.87
N GLU A 231 -7.53 -25.74 -2.88
CA GLU A 231 -7.55 -24.28 -2.71
C GLU A 231 -8.99 -23.84 -2.53
N TYR A 232 -9.90 -24.23 -3.43
CA TYR A 232 -11.31 -23.91 -3.38
C TYR A 232 -11.96 -24.21 -2.02
N GLU A 233 -11.73 -25.40 -1.45
CA GLU A 233 -12.28 -25.80 -0.14
C GLU A 233 -11.86 -24.89 1.03
N LYS A 234 -10.79 -24.09 0.87
CA LYS A 234 -10.30 -23.14 1.89
C LYS A 234 -10.73 -21.70 1.62
N GLU A 235 -11.23 -21.40 0.42
CA GLU A 235 -11.58 -20.06 0.00
C GLU A 235 -13.02 -19.73 0.40
N THR A 236 -13.29 -18.45 0.63
CA THR A 236 -14.64 -17.92 0.78
C THR A 236 -15.12 -17.30 -0.52
N THR A 237 -16.42 -17.02 -0.63
CA THR A 237 -16.97 -16.31 -1.79
C THR A 237 -16.25 -14.98 -2.04
N THR A 238 -15.80 -14.29 -0.98
CA THR A 238 -15.02 -13.04 -1.06
C THR A 238 -13.59 -13.27 -1.57
N THR A 239 -12.87 -14.27 -1.06
CA THR A 239 -11.48 -14.51 -1.48
C THR A 239 -11.41 -15.12 -2.88
N ILE A 240 -12.44 -15.83 -3.34
CA ILE A 240 -12.58 -16.23 -4.75
C ILE A 240 -12.60 -14.99 -5.67
N VAL A 241 -13.31 -13.92 -5.30
CA VAL A 241 -13.26 -12.66 -6.05
C VAL A 241 -11.85 -12.06 -6.04
N PHE A 242 -11.13 -12.15 -4.91
CA PHE A 242 -9.74 -11.69 -4.85
C PHE A 242 -8.84 -12.50 -5.79
N ARG A 243 -9.03 -13.81 -5.89
CA ARG A 243 -8.34 -14.67 -6.88
C ARG A 243 -8.68 -14.30 -8.31
N MET A 244 -9.94 -13.97 -8.61
CA MET A 244 -10.36 -13.50 -9.93
C MET A 244 -9.66 -12.19 -10.30
N LEU A 245 -9.61 -11.22 -9.37
CA LEU A 245 -8.90 -9.96 -9.54
C LEU A 245 -7.38 -10.17 -9.67
N ASP A 246 -6.78 -11.06 -8.88
CA ASP A 246 -5.35 -11.36 -8.91
C ASP A 246 -4.89 -11.91 -10.27
N LYS A 247 -5.72 -12.69 -10.96
CA LYS A 247 -5.43 -13.21 -12.32
C LYS A 247 -5.39 -12.13 -13.40
N VAL A 248 -6.00 -10.97 -13.16
CA VAL A 248 -5.88 -9.83 -14.07
C VAL A 248 -4.51 -9.18 -13.86
N LEU A 249 -3.54 -9.57 -14.68
CA LEU A 249 -2.16 -9.07 -14.58
C LEU A 249 -2.02 -7.61 -15.06
N ALA A 250 -2.83 -7.22 -16.04
CA ALA A 250 -2.80 -5.90 -16.65
C ALA A 250 -3.89 -4.99 -16.02
N PRO A 251 -3.53 -3.89 -15.33
CA PRO A 251 -4.49 -3.02 -14.64
C PRO A 251 -5.59 -2.45 -15.56
N GLU A 252 -5.28 -2.19 -16.83
CA GLU A 252 -6.21 -1.70 -17.84
C GLU A 252 -7.33 -2.68 -18.20
N LEU A 253 -7.14 -3.99 -17.95
CA LEU A 253 -8.15 -5.01 -18.22
C LEU A 253 -9.11 -5.19 -17.04
N ILE A 254 -8.80 -4.62 -15.87
CA ILE A 254 -9.61 -4.75 -14.65
C ILE A 254 -11.05 -4.28 -14.87
N PRO A 255 -11.32 -3.08 -15.41
CA PRO A 255 -12.69 -2.62 -15.62
C PRO A 255 -13.50 -3.59 -16.48
N SER A 256 -12.93 -4.04 -17.60
CA SER A 256 -13.61 -4.94 -18.53
C SER A 256 -13.86 -6.34 -17.94
N THR A 257 -12.95 -6.84 -17.11
CA THR A 257 -13.08 -8.15 -16.46
C THR A 257 -14.06 -8.08 -15.29
N LEU A 258 -14.01 -6.97 -14.53
CA LEU A 258 -14.94 -6.72 -13.44
C LEU A 258 -16.37 -6.72 -13.96
N GLU A 259 -16.64 -6.00 -15.05
CA GLU A 259 -17.97 -5.90 -15.64
C GLU A 259 -18.48 -7.21 -16.24
N LYS A 260 -17.64 -7.93 -17.00
CA LYS A 260 -18.06 -9.12 -17.74
C LYS A 260 -18.09 -10.41 -16.93
N VAL A 261 -17.22 -10.52 -15.92
CA VAL A 261 -16.95 -11.80 -15.24
C VAL A 261 -17.24 -11.70 -13.75
N ILE A 262 -16.70 -10.69 -13.08
CA ILE A 262 -16.70 -10.64 -11.61
C ILE A 262 -18.04 -10.13 -11.05
N ARG A 263 -18.62 -9.06 -11.63
CA ARG A 263 -19.94 -8.53 -11.21
C ARG A 263 -21.04 -9.58 -11.29
N PRO A 264 -21.18 -10.38 -12.37
CA PRO A 264 -22.15 -11.48 -12.41
C PRO A 264 -22.00 -12.45 -11.23
N TYR A 265 -20.77 -12.86 -10.89
CA TYR A 265 -20.51 -13.69 -9.72
C TYR A 265 -20.93 -13.01 -8.41
N MET A 266 -20.59 -11.73 -8.24
CA MET A 266 -20.94 -10.97 -7.05
C MET A 266 -22.45 -10.83 -6.86
N TYR A 267 -23.20 -10.62 -7.94
CA TYR A 267 -24.66 -10.58 -7.90
C TYR A 267 -25.27 -11.93 -7.58
N GLU A 268 -24.76 -13.03 -8.14
CA GLU A 268 -25.23 -14.39 -7.83
C GLU A 268 -25.01 -14.75 -6.35
N HIS A 269 -23.91 -14.28 -5.76
CA HIS A 269 -23.54 -14.55 -4.36
C HIS A 269 -23.91 -13.43 -3.37
N ASN A 270 -24.70 -12.43 -3.78
CA ASN A 270 -25.16 -11.30 -2.95
C ASN A 270 -24.03 -10.53 -2.22
N LEU A 271 -22.90 -10.32 -2.88
CA LEU A 271 -21.75 -9.59 -2.34
C LEU A 271 -21.90 -8.09 -2.59
N GLN A 272 -21.58 -7.26 -1.58
CA GLN A 272 -21.55 -5.79 -1.73
C GLN A 272 -20.28 -5.36 -2.48
N GLU A 273 -20.43 -4.60 -3.57
CA GLU A 273 -19.33 -4.36 -4.49
C GLU A 273 -18.24 -3.48 -3.89
N GLU A 274 -18.62 -2.36 -3.30
CA GLU A 274 -17.70 -1.31 -2.89
C GLU A 274 -16.93 -1.71 -1.63
N GLU A 275 -17.58 -2.36 -0.66
CA GLU A 275 -16.92 -2.93 0.51
C GLU A 275 -15.94 -4.04 0.11
N LEU A 276 -16.31 -4.90 -0.85
CA LEU A 276 -15.45 -5.99 -1.30
C LEU A 276 -14.21 -5.45 -2.04
N LEU A 277 -14.38 -4.47 -2.94
CA LEU A 277 -13.26 -3.85 -3.65
C LEU A 277 -12.33 -3.09 -2.70
N LEU A 278 -12.88 -2.40 -1.68
CA LEU A 278 -12.06 -1.80 -0.62
C LEU A 278 -11.28 -2.86 0.17
N GLN A 279 -11.93 -3.98 0.51
CA GLN A 279 -11.28 -5.07 1.23
C GLN A 279 -10.16 -5.71 0.40
N TYR A 280 -10.37 -5.83 -0.92
CA TYR A 280 -9.34 -6.28 -1.85
C TYR A 280 -8.12 -5.34 -1.86
N ILE A 281 -8.34 -4.02 -1.92
CA ILE A 281 -7.25 -3.04 -1.90
C ILE A 281 -6.44 -3.16 -0.60
N LYS A 282 -7.09 -3.33 0.55
CA LYS A 282 -6.42 -3.55 1.84
C LYS A 282 -5.60 -4.84 1.87
N ASP A 283 -6.17 -5.94 1.37
CA ASP A 283 -5.48 -7.22 1.29
C ASP A 283 -4.26 -7.18 0.35
N LEU A 284 -4.40 -6.52 -0.80
CA LEU A 284 -3.29 -6.30 -1.75
C LEU A 284 -2.13 -5.55 -1.07
N LEU A 285 -2.45 -4.49 -0.31
CA LEU A 285 -1.47 -3.71 0.46
C LEU A 285 -0.76 -4.53 1.54
N GLU A 286 -1.49 -5.36 2.30
CA GLU A 286 -0.91 -6.22 3.33
C GLU A 286 0.06 -7.27 2.74
N ARG A 287 -0.30 -7.85 1.59
CA ARG A 287 0.55 -8.78 0.84
C ARG A 287 1.81 -8.10 0.26
N CYS A 288 1.70 -6.85 -0.16
CA CYS A 288 2.82 -6.10 -0.72
C CYS A 288 3.75 -5.50 0.34
N SER A 289 3.23 -5.15 1.53
CA SER A 289 4.02 -4.60 2.63
C SER A 289 4.88 -5.64 3.36
N SER A 290 4.49 -6.92 3.34
CA SER A 290 5.23 -8.03 3.95
C SER A 290 6.39 -8.55 3.09
N ARG A 291 6.33 -8.36 1.77
CA ARG A 291 7.46 -8.61 0.86
C ARG A 291 8.35 -7.38 0.92
N SER A 292 9.62 -7.54 1.25
CA SER A 292 10.61 -6.46 1.22
C SER A 292 10.51 -5.75 -0.12
N ALA A 293 9.81 -4.60 -0.15
CA ALA A 293 9.48 -3.89 -1.36
C ALA A 293 10.80 -3.54 -2.03
N SER A 294 11.16 -4.31 -3.06
CA SER A 294 12.18 -3.88 -3.98
C SER A 294 11.70 -2.53 -4.52
N LEU A 295 12.60 -1.56 -4.59
CA LEU A 295 12.34 -0.14 -4.91
C LEU A 295 11.65 0.11 -6.27
N PHE A 296 11.15 -0.94 -6.94
CA PHE A 296 10.67 -0.95 -8.31
C PHE A 296 9.30 -1.63 -8.50
N GLU A 297 8.67 -2.21 -7.48
CA GLU A 297 7.32 -2.82 -7.63
C GLU A 297 6.19 -1.83 -7.33
N THR A 298 6.01 -0.81 -8.19
CA THR A 298 4.79 0.03 -8.21
C THR A 298 3.61 -0.64 -8.92
N ALA A 299 3.77 -1.89 -9.37
CA ALA A 299 2.74 -2.62 -10.11
C ALA A 299 1.44 -2.81 -9.31
N TRP A 300 1.54 -2.95 -7.98
CA TRP A 300 0.36 -3.03 -7.11
C TRP A 300 -0.39 -1.69 -7.05
N GLU A 301 0.31 -0.54 -7.13
CA GLU A 301 -0.32 0.79 -7.10
C GLU A 301 -1.23 0.97 -8.33
N ALA A 302 -0.73 0.63 -9.52
CA ALA A 302 -1.51 0.71 -10.75
C ALA A 302 -2.77 -0.17 -10.69
N LYS A 303 -2.64 -1.38 -10.13
CA LYS A 303 -3.74 -2.32 -9.92
C LYS A 303 -4.76 -1.81 -8.90
N ALA A 304 -4.31 -1.33 -7.75
CA ALA A 304 -5.18 -0.76 -6.72
C ALA A 304 -5.93 0.48 -7.22
N ILE A 305 -5.26 1.35 -7.98
CA ILE A 305 -5.88 2.53 -8.61
C ILE A 305 -6.92 2.12 -9.66
N ALA A 306 -6.64 1.10 -10.48
CA ALA A 306 -7.60 0.60 -11.46
C ALA A 306 -8.84 0.01 -10.78
N VAL A 307 -8.69 -0.73 -9.69
CA VAL A 307 -9.81 -1.22 -8.87
C VAL A 307 -10.59 -0.07 -8.24
N LEU A 308 -9.89 0.93 -7.68
CA LEU A 308 -10.52 2.13 -7.10
C LEU A 308 -11.34 2.90 -8.14
N LYS A 309 -10.84 3.03 -9.38
CA LYS A 309 -11.59 3.63 -10.49
C LYS A 309 -12.86 2.85 -10.82
N CYS A 310 -12.90 1.54 -10.60
CA CYS A 310 -14.09 0.74 -10.81
C CYS A 310 -15.13 0.88 -9.69
N MET A 311 -14.72 1.30 -8.48
CA MET A 311 -15.65 1.73 -7.42
C MET A 311 -16.38 3.03 -7.78
N SER A 312 -15.95 3.68 -8.87
CA SER A 312 -16.40 5.00 -9.28
C SER A 312 -17.31 4.92 -10.50
N ASP A 313 -18.55 5.39 -10.37
CA ASP A 313 -19.11 6.30 -11.36
C ASP A 313 -18.83 7.73 -10.87
N THR A 314 -17.57 8.15 -11.03
CA THR A 314 -17.15 9.54 -10.71
C THR A 314 -18.01 10.56 -11.46
N ASP A 315 -18.55 10.15 -12.61
CA ASP A 315 -19.48 10.91 -13.43
C ASP A 315 -20.86 11.09 -12.79
N GLU A 316 -21.38 10.13 -11.99
CA GLU A 316 -22.65 10.31 -11.29
C GLU A 316 -22.55 11.37 -10.17
N TYR A 317 -21.46 11.38 -9.41
CA TYR A 317 -21.23 12.38 -8.36
C TYR A 317 -20.96 13.78 -8.96
N LEU A 318 -20.18 13.87 -10.04
CA LEU A 318 -19.94 15.13 -10.76
C LEU A 318 -21.20 15.64 -11.50
N ALA A 319 -21.99 14.74 -12.10
CA ALA A 319 -23.27 15.07 -12.73
C ALA A 319 -24.34 15.47 -11.71
N TRP A 320 -24.32 14.88 -10.50
CA TRP A 320 -25.13 15.30 -9.35
C TRP A 320 -24.73 16.70 -8.87
N ARG A 321 -23.43 16.98 -8.70
CA ARG A 321 -22.93 18.31 -8.26
C ARG A 321 -23.22 19.41 -9.28
N GLN A 322 -23.22 19.09 -10.57
CA GLN A 322 -23.50 20.04 -11.65
C GLN A 322 -25.00 20.16 -11.99
N GLY A 323 -25.88 19.47 -11.25
CA GLY A 323 -27.33 19.51 -11.48
C GLY A 323 -27.78 18.92 -12.82
N ARG A 324 -26.95 18.12 -13.49
CA ARG A 324 -27.27 17.48 -14.79
C ARG A 324 -28.15 16.23 -14.63
N LEU A 325 -28.20 15.65 -13.43
CA LEU A 325 -29.12 14.57 -13.09
C LEU A 325 -30.26 15.14 -12.22
N SER A 326 -31.46 15.27 -12.79
CA SER A 326 -32.68 15.47 -11.99
C SER A 326 -33.21 14.11 -11.51
N LEU A 327 -33.86 14.08 -10.34
CA LEU A 327 -34.55 12.90 -9.78
C LEU A 327 -35.52 12.19 -10.76
N ALA A 328 -35.93 12.86 -11.85
CA ALA A 328 -36.77 12.26 -12.89
C ALA A 328 -35.99 11.39 -13.91
N GLY A 329 -34.66 11.51 -13.97
CA GLY A 329 -33.82 10.80 -14.94
C GLY A 329 -33.38 9.39 -14.53
N MET A 330 -33.63 8.99 -13.28
CA MET A 330 -33.16 7.70 -12.72
C MET A 330 -34.24 6.61 -12.65
N VAL A 331 -35.41 6.82 -13.27
CA VAL A 331 -36.45 5.78 -13.43
C VAL A 331 -36.81 5.60 -14.90
N VAL A 332 -35.89 5.15 -15.75
CA VAL A 332 -36.23 4.34 -16.94
C VAL A 332 -35.04 3.44 -17.32
N VAL A 333 -34.87 2.32 -16.61
CA VAL A 333 -34.36 1.10 -17.24
C VAL A 333 -35.28 -0.06 -16.81
N ARG A 334 -36.00 -0.59 -17.81
CA ARG A 334 -36.85 -1.78 -17.82
C ARG A 334 -38.20 -1.71 -17.08
N CYS A 335 -39.23 -1.35 -17.83
CA CYS A 335 -40.34 -2.26 -18.10
C CYS A 335 -40.97 -1.92 -19.46
N SER A 336 -40.98 -2.89 -20.36
CA SER A 336 -41.74 -2.83 -21.61
C SER A 336 -43.24 -2.97 -21.33
N VAL A 337 -44.04 -2.59 -22.34
CA VAL A 337 -45.49 -2.82 -22.58
C VAL A 337 -46.46 -1.76 -21.97
N PRO A 338 -47.63 -1.45 -22.60
CA PRO A 338 -47.77 -0.51 -23.73
C PRO A 338 -48.85 0.57 -23.50
N SER A 339 -48.97 1.47 -24.49
CA SER A 339 -50.09 2.37 -24.80
C SER A 339 -50.31 3.60 -23.92
N VAL A 340 -49.92 4.73 -24.52
CA VAL A 340 -50.49 6.05 -24.29
C VAL A 340 -51.95 6.03 -24.72
N GLN A 341 -52.89 6.22 -23.79
CA GLN A 341 -54.15 6.95 -24.03
C GLN A 341 -54.88 7.15 -22.69
N GLN A 342 -55.34 8.39 -22.46
CA GLN A 342 -56.10 8.90 -21.31
C GLN A 342 -55.28 9.59 -20.20
N LEU A 343 -54.85 10.82 -20.50
CA LEU A 343 -54.84 11.88 -19.49
C LEU A 343 -55.76 13.00 -20.02
N SER A 344 -56.95 13.11 -19.43
CA SER A 344 -57.74 14.33 -19.49
C SER A 344 -57.14 15.37 -18.55
N SER A 345 -57.40 16.64 -18.84
CA SER A 345 -56.86 17.86 -18.24
C SER A 345 -57.26 18.11 -16.77
N ALA A 346 -57.24 17.07 -15.92
CA ALA A 346 -57.72 17.11 -14.54
C ALA A 346 -56.65 16.77 -13.48
N TRP A 347 -55.35 16.81 -13.84
CA TRP A 347 -54.25 16.59 -12.88
C TRP A 347 -53.40 17.82 -12.56
N LEU A 348 -53.64 18.97 -13.21
CA LEU A 348 -52.86 20.20 -12.97
C LEU A 348 -53.29 21.02 -11.74
N TYR A 349 -54.25 20.53 -10.93
CA TYR A 349 -54.72 21.27 -9.75
C TYR A 349 -54.60 20.53 -8.41
N ARG A 350 -53.82 19.44 -8.32
CA ARG A 350 -53.46 18.80 -7.03
C ARG A 350 -51.95 18.64 -6.85
N LEU A 351 -51.20 19.74 -7.05
CA LEU A 351 -49.74 19.78 -6.85
C LEU A 351 -49.32 20.80 -5.78
N HIS A 352 -50.15 21.00 -4.76
CA HIS A 352 -49.80 21.84 -3.60
C HIS A 352 -50.08 21.19 -2.23
N SER A 353 -50.26 19.86 -2.17
CA SER A 353 -50.62 19.19 -0.91
C SER A 353 -50.15 17.73 -0.81
N LEU A 354 -48.88 17.45 -1.10
CA LEU A 354 -48.24 16.19 -0.69
C LEU A 354 -46.87 16.45 -0.04
N PRO A 355 -46.83 16.67 1.29
CA PRO A 355 -45.59 16.65 2.07
C PRO A 355 -45.29 15.24 2.60
N LEU A 356 -44.00 14.90 2.69
CA LEU A 356 -43.37 13.82 3.48
C LEU A 356 -43.15 12.42 2.88
N ALA A 357 -43.87 11.96 1.85
CA ALA A 357 -43.58 10.63 1.27
C ALA A 357 -42.38 10.61 0.29
N TRP A 358 -42.04 11.75 -0.32
CA TRP A 358 -40.94 11.86 -1.30
C TRP A 358 -39.57 12.17 -0.67
N ILE A 359 -39.54 12.59 0.59
CA ILE A 359 -38.27 12.85 1.31
C ILE A 359 -37.65 11.52 1.77
N ALA A 360 -38.46 10.50 2.09
CA ALA A 360 -37.97 9.21 2.59
C ALA A 360 -37.23 8.37 1.53
N ALA A 361 -37.69 8.39 0.27
CA ALA A 361 -36.98 7.72 -0.83
C ALA A 361 -35.64 8.42 -1.15
N GLY A 362 -35.64 9.76 -1.15
CA GLY A 362 -34.42 10.55 -1.35
C GLY A 362 -33.41 10.46 -0.20
N THR A 363 -33.81 10.12 1.03
CA THR A 363 -32.88 9.93 2.15
C THR A 363 -32.11 8.61 2.08
N GLY A 364 -32.70 7.54 1.52
CA GLY A 364 -32.03 6.25 1.36
C GLY A 364 -30.90 6.31 0.33
N GLU A 365 -31.19 6.86 -0.85
CA GLU A 365 -30.18 7.07 -1.91
C GLU A 365 -29.11 8.09 -1.50
N ARG A 366 -29.48 9.19 -0.83
CA ARG A 366 -28.49 10.16 -0.29
C ARG A 366 -27.55 9.54 0.75
N SER A 367 -28.07 8.64 1.59
CA SER A 367 -27.24 7.90 2.55
C SER A 367 -26.29 6.94 1.83
N SER A 368 -26.79 6.20 0.83
CA SER A 368 -26.00 5.26 0.03
C SER A 368 -24.88 5.94 -0.78
N ILE A 369 -25.16 7.07 -1.46
CA ILE A 369 -24.15 7.82 -2.21
C ILE A 369 -23.06 8.39 -1.27
N CYS A 370 -23.45 8.85 -0.07
CA CYS A 370 -22.51 9.34 0.94
C CYS A 370 -21.63 8.21 1.50
N LEU A 371 -22.22 7.03 1.77
CA LEU A 371 -21.50 5.82 2.19
C LEU A 371 -20.49 5.36 1.13
N ARG A 372 -20.91 5.30 -0.14
CA ARG A 372 -20.04 4.93 -1.28
C ARG A 372 -18.85 5.89 -1.42
N CYS A 373 -19.10 7.20 -1.34
CA CYS A 373 -18.02 8.21 -1.33
C CYS A 373 -17.08 7.99 -0.15
N GLY A 374 -17.62 7.67 1.04
CA GLY A 374 -16.83 7.36 2.23
C GLY A 374 -15.82 6.22 2.03
N LEU A 375 -16.23 5.14 1.35
CA LEU A 375 -15.39 3.97 1.03
C LEU A 375 -14.32 4.29 -0.01
N ILE A 376 -14.62 5.13 -1.00
CA ILE A 376 -13.63 5.59 -1.99
C ILE A 376 -12.52 6.38 -1.28
N PHE A 377 -12.87 7.32 -0.41
CA PHE A 377 -11.87 8.05 0.38
C PHE A 377 -11.06 7.12 1.29
N ASP A 378 -11.67 6.07 1.84
CA ASP A 378 -10.92 5.06 2.59
C ASP A 378 -9.93 4.32 1.70
N ALA A 379 -10.32 3.94 0.48
CA ALA A 379 -9.42 3.30 -0.48
C ALA A 379 -8.25 4.20 -0.86
N VAL A 380 -8.49 5.50 -1.12
CA VAL A 380 -7.44 6.48 -1.41
C VAL A 380 -6.48 6.60 -0.22
N LEU A 381 -6.99 6.71 1.01
CA LEU A 381 -6.17 6.77 2.21
C LEU A 381 -5.32 5.51 2.39
N GLN A 382 -5.88 4.32 2.13
CA GLN A 382 -5.14 3.05 2.21
C GLN A 382 -3.99 3.00 1.19
N ILE A 383 -4.26 3.35 -0.07
CA ILE A 383 -3.22 3.43 -1.12
C ILE A 383 -2.13 4.42 -0.72
N MET A 384 -2.52 5.60 -0.21
CA MET A 384 -1.62 6.66 0.19
C MET A 384 -0.72 6.26 1.37
N TYR A 385 -1.26 5.60 2.40
CA TYR A 385 -0.47 5.14 3.55
C TYR A 385 0.42 3.95 3.21
N GLY A 386 0.03 3.13 2.23
CA GLY A 386 0.82 1.99 1.76
C GLY A 386 1.93 2.36 0.75
N ALA A 387 1.80 3.50 0.07
CA ALA A 387 2.77 3.94 -0.93
C ALA A 387 4.12 4.31 -0.31
N VAL A 388 5.20 3.94 -1.00
CA VAL A 388 6.56 4.33 -0.59
C VAL A 388 6.73 5.83 -0.82
N VAL A 389 7.38 6.52 0.12
CA VAL A 389 7.70 7.94 -0.02
C VAL A 389 9.07 8.10 -0.69
N PRO A 390 9.27 9.03 -1.63
CA PRO A 390 8.27 9.89 -2.26
C PRO A 390 7.30 9.06 -3.12
N TRP A 391 6.02 9.47 -3.13
CA TRP A 391 4.98 8.79 -3.90
C TRP A 391 5.29 8.77 -5.39
N SER A 392 4.77 7.76 -6.09
CA SER A 392 4.75 7.73 -7.54
C SER A 392 3.85 8.85 -8.11
N ASP A 393 4.12 9.28 -9.35
CA ASP A 393 3.32 10.30 -10.02
C ASP A 393 1.82 9.92 -10.08
N THR A 394 1.53 8.62 -10.21
CA THR A 394 0.17 8.08 -10.23
C THR A 394 -0.55 8.25 -8.89
N VAL A 395 0.13 7.98 -7.77
CA VAL A 395 -0.44 8.16 -6.43
C VAL A 395 -0.57 9.66 -6.11
N GLU A 396 0.42 10.48 -6.49
CA GLU A 396 0.37 11.93 -6.29
C GLU A 396 -0.80 12.57 -7.06
N GLN A 397 -1.01 12.19 -8.33
CA GLN A 397 -2.17 12.65 -9.12
C GLN A 397 -3.50 12.19 -8.51
N LEU A 398 -3.58 10.94 -8.04
CA LEU A 398 -4.77 10.43 -7.37
C LEU A 398 -5.12 11.29 -6.13
N VAL A 399 -4.14 11.56 -5.26
CA VAL A 399 -4.37 12.36 -4.05
C VAL A 399 -4.77 13.79 -4.43
N LYS A 400 -4.10 14.42 -5.39
CA LYS A 400 -4.45 15.78 -5.88
C LYS A 400 -5.89 15.87 -6.37
N GLN A 401 -6.34 14.89 -7.16
CA GLN A 401 -7.73 14.84 -7.64
C GLN A 401 -8.73 14.80 -6.47
N HIS A 402 -8.42 14.06 -5.40
CA HIS A 402 -9.31 13.92 -4.24
C HIS A 402 -9.19 15.08 -3.23
N LEU A 403 -8.12 15.87 -3.28
CA LEU A 403 -7.97 17.10 -2.48
C LEU A 403 -8.91 18.22 -2.93
N GLU A 404 -9.31 18.23 -4.21
CA GLU A 404 -10.24 19.22 -4.78
C GLU A 404 -11.72 18.92 -4.47
N MET A 405 -12.00 17.75 -3.90
CA MET A 405 -13.35 17.31 -3.56
C MET A 405 -13.81 17.90 -2.22
N ASP A 406 -15.12 18.04 -2.04
CA ASP A 406 -15.69 18.50 -0.76
C ASP A 406 -16.08 17.28 0.09
N HIS A 407 -15.21 16.88 1.01
CA HIS A 407 -15.43 15.72 1.88
C HIS A 407 -14.69 15.85 3.23
N PRO A 408 -15.27 15.39 4.36
CA PRO A 408 -14.63 15.51 5.67
C PRO A 408 -13.24 14.87 5.76
N LYS A 409 -13.00 13.79 4.99
CA LYS A 409 -11.71 13.07 4.99
C LYS A 409 -10.60 13.77 4.20
N VAL A 410 -10.90 14.85 3.46
CA VAL A 410 -9.91 15.66 2.75
C VAL A 410 -8.86 16.23 3.70
N LYS A 411 -9.23 16.52 4.95
CA LYS A 411 -8.28 16.95 5.99
C LYS A 411 -7.16 15.93 6.23
N TYR A 412 -7.47 14.65 6.21
CA TYR A 412 -6.47 13.58 6.36
C TYR A 412 -5.55 13.49 5.14
N LEU A 413 -6.11 13.69 3.93
CA LEU A 413 -5.33 13.75 2.69
C LEU A 413 -4.39 14.97 2.69
N GLN A 414 -4.87 16.14 3.12
CA GLN A 414 -4.07 17.38 3.21
C GLN A 414 -2.87 17.20 4.13
N GLU A 415 -3.10 16.65 5.33
CA GLU A 415 -2.02 16.44 6.30
C GLU A 415 -1.01 15.41 5.78
N SER A 416 -1.48 14.33 5.16
CA SER A 416 -0.60 13.29 4.61
C SER A 416 0.19 13.78 3.39
N TYR A 417 -0.42 14.58 2.53
CA TYR A 417 0.24 15.22 1.39
C TYR A 417 1.35 16.17 1.87
N ARG A 418 1.08 16.98 2.91
CA ARG A 418 2.08 17.85 3.56
C ARG A 418 3.26 17.04 4.12
N LEU A 419 3.00 15.92 4.80
CA LEU A 419 4.05 15.04 5.31
C LEU A 419 4.89 14.41 4.18
N MET A 420 4.26 14.03 3.06
CA MET A 420 4.96 13.54 1.89
C MET A 420 5.89 14.60 1.29
N GLU A 421 5.41 15.84 1.11
CA GLU A 421 6.24 16.95 0.59
C GLU A 421 7.44 17.23 1.51
N MET A 422 7.22 17.22 2.82
CA MET A 422 8.29 17.34 3.81
C MET A 422 9.32 16.22 3.65
N ASN A 423 8.88 14.98 3.48
CA ASN A 423 9.78 13.83 3.31
C ASN A 423 10.56 13.87 2.00
N LYS A 424 9.92 14.31 0.92
CA LYS A 424 10.55 14.52 -0.39
C LYS A 424 11.66 15.57 -0.28
N LEU A 425 11.37 16.68 0.40
CA LEU A 425 12.34 17.73 0.71
C LEU A 425 13.51 17.18 1.53
N LEU A 426 13.24 16.51 2.66
CA LEU A 426 14.27 15.97 3.55
C LEU A 426 15.18 14.94 2.87
N ARG A 427 14.65 14.12 1.95
CA ARG A 427 15.44 13.20 1.14
C ARG A 427 16.43 13.91 0.22
N GLY A 428 16.09 15.10 -0.29
CA GLY A 428 17.01 15.94 -1.05
C GLY A 428 18.27 16.31 -0.26
N TYR A 429 18.16 16.36 1.07
CA TYR A 429 19.26 16.61 2.00
C TYR A 429 19.88 15.32 2.58
N GLY A 430 19.53 14.15 2.04
CA GLY A 430 20.06 12.85 2.48
C GLY A 430 19.41 12.28 3.75
N ILE A 431 18.32 12.87 4.24
CA ILE A 431 17.66 12.49 5.49
C ILE A 431 16.55 11.48 5.16
N ARG A 432 16.72 10.23 5.59
CA ARG A 432 15.81 9.11 5.24
C ARG A 432 14.78 8.77 6.31
N GLY A 433 14.97 9.23 7.54
CA GLY A 433 14.06 9.00 8.66
C GLY A 433 13.98 10.24 9.53
N PHE A 434 12.76 10.63 9.88
CA PHE A 434 12.46 11.77 10.72
C PHE A 434 11.48 11.31 11.80
N ASN A 435 11.88 11.45 13.06
CA ASN A 435 10.97 11.41 14.20
C ASN A 435 11.40 12.57 15.11
N PHE A 436 11.13 13.79 14.65
CA PHE A 436 11.47 14.98 15.41
C PHE A 436 10.39 15.19 16.47
N ALA A 437 10.69 14.79 17.70
CA ALA A 437 9.76 14.87 18.82
C ALA A 437 9.83 16.22 19.55
N ASN A 438 10.82 17.07 19.22
CA ASN A 438 11.08 18.32 19.92
C ASN A 438 11.49 19.43 18.95
N ASP A 439 10.96 20.63 19.17
CA ASP A 439 11.30 21.90 18.54
C ASP A 439 12.80 22.10 18.35
N LYS A 440 13.63 21.75 19.35
CA LYS A 440 15.10 21.87 19.26
C LYS A 440 15.69 21.04 18.12
N GLN A 441 15.16 19.85 17.87
CA GLN A 441 15.64 18.99 16.79
C GLN A 441 15.23 19.55 15.43
N ILE A 442 14.02 20.11 15.32
CA ILE A 442 13.52 20.77 14.12
C ILE A 442 14.36 22.02 13.81
N MET A 443 14.69 22.81 14.83
CA MET A 443 15.58 23.98 14.68
C MET A 443 17.00 23.58 14.30
N GLY A 444 17.53 22.49 14.86
CA GLY A 444 18.81 21.92 14.46
C GLY A 444 18.81 21.46 13.00
N LEU A 445 17.70 20.88 12.53
CA LEU A 445 17.49 20.49 11.14
C LEU A 445 17.42 21.71 10.20
N ALA A 446 16.67 22.75 10.56
CA ALA A 446 16.62 24.00 9.78
C ALA A 446 18.02 24.61 9.63
N LYS A 447 18.81 24.62 10.71
CA LYS A 447 20.22 25.07 10.67
C LYS A 447 21.09 24.18 9.78
N PHE A 448 20.88 22.86 9.80
CA PHE A 448 21.60 21.92 8.93
C PHE A 448 21.29 22.16 7.44
N ILE A 449 20.03 22.39 7.10
CA ILE A 449 19.59 22.67 5.72
C ILE A 449 20.19 23.98 5.22
N LEU A 450 20.11 25.05 6.03
CA LEU A 450 20.70 26.34 5.68
C LEU A 450 22.20 26.24 5.42
N LYS A 451 22.93 25.44 6.21
CA LYS A 451 24.38 25.24 6.08
C LYS A 451 24.80 24.65 4.72
N GLN A 452 23.89 23.99 4.00
CA GLN A 452 24.17 23.46 2.66
C GLN A 452 24.26 24.55 1.58
N ASP A 453 23.77 25.76 1.86
CA ASP A 453 23.81 26.94 0.98
C ASP A 453 23.34 26.69 -0.47
N SER A 454 22.34 25.82 -0.63
CA SER A 454 21.65 25.62 -1.91
C SER A 454 20.70 26.80 -2.19
N PRO A 455 20.33 27.07 -3.46
CA PRO A 455 19.42 28.18 -3.78
C PRO A 455 18.03 28.03 -3.13
N THR A 456 17.59 26.81 -2.84
CA THR A 456 16.30 26.54 -2.16
C THR A 456 16.42 26.36 -0.66
N SER A 457 17.64 26.30 -0.10
CA SER A 457 17.89 25.96 1.31
C SER A 457 17.11 26.84 2.30
N PHE A 458 17.00 28.13 2.00
CA PHE A 458 16.26 29.07 2.84
C PHE A 458 14.76 28.79 2.83
N GLU A 459 14.17 28.63 1.64
CA GLU A 459 12.75 28.30 1.49
C GLU A 459 12.43 26.93 2.10
N ASP A 460 13.32 25.96 1.94
CA ASP A 460 13.16 24.62 2.47
C ASP A 460 13.21 24.60 4.01
N ALA A 461 14.12 25.37 4.61
CA ALA A 461 14.17 25.56 6.06
C ALA A 461 12.92 26.26 6.61
N LEU A 462 12.40 27.27 5.90
CA LEU A 462 11.16 27.93 6.27
C LEU A 462 9.95 27.00 6.19
N LYS A 463 9.83 26.21 5.10
CA LYS A 463 8.75 25.23 4.94
C LYS A 463 8.70 24.26 6.11
N ILE A 464 9.86 23.78 6.59
CA ILE A 464 9.92 22.88 7.75
C ILE A 464 9.49 23.60 9.03
N VAL A 465 10.01 24.78 9.32
CA VAL A 465 9.70 25.50 10.57
C VAL A 465 8.22 25.90 10.61
N GLN A 466 7.66 26.38 9.49
CA GLN A 466 6.23 26.64 9.34
C GLN A 466 5.41 25.35 9.45
N ALA A 467 5.92 24.22 8.96
CA ALA A 467 5.24 22.95 9.05
C ALA A 467 4.97 22.53 10.51
N TYR A 468 5.85 22.91 11.44
CA TYR A 468 5.72 22.63 12.87
C TYR A 468 5.22 23.83 13.69
N MET A 469 4.71 24.88 13.04
CA MET A 469 4.21 26.11 13.70
C MET A 469 5.26 26.80 14.58
N LEU A 470 6.54 26.67 14.22
CA LEU A 470 7.65 27.29 14.95
C LEU A 470 7.93 28.73 14.45
N PRO A 471 8.54 29.60 15.27
CA PRO A 471 8.85 30.97 14.87
C PRO A 471 9.86 31.04 13.70
N THR A 472 9.44 31.64 12.58
CA THR A 472 10.26 31.81 11.37
C THR A 472 11.45 32.76 11.57
N VAL A 473 11.35 33.68 12.52
CA VAL A 473 12.39 34.67 12.84
C VAL A 473 13.74 34.01 13.15
N GLU A 474 13.75 32.83 13.77
CA GLU A 474 14.99 32.10 14.06
C GLU A 474 15.71 31.66 12.77
N VAL A 475 14.96 31.28 11.73
CA VAL A 475 15.50 30.90 10.42
C VAL A 475 16.13 32.12 9.75
N TYR A 476 15.51 33.29 9.86
CA TYR A 476 16.07 34.55 9.37
C TYR A 476 17.39 34.89 10.06
N ILE A 477 17.45 34.75 11.38
CA ILE A 477 18.67 34.97 12.15
C ILE A 477 19.76 33.98 11.72
N PHE A 478 19.44 32.68 11.60
CA PHE A 478 20.41 31.68 11.14
C PHE A 478 20.96 32.00 9.74
N ARG A 479 20.09 32.43 8.82
CA ARG A 479 20.52 32.85 7.48
C ARG A 479 21.42 34.08 7.53
N MET A 480 21.06 35.09 8.32
CA MET A 480 21.87 36.31 8.48
C MET A 480 23.25 35.99 9.08
N VAL A 481 23.31 35.20 10.15
CA VAL A 481 24.55 34.76 10.77
C VAL A 481 25.44 33.99 9.79
N GLN A 482 24.84 33.10 9.00
CA GLN A 482 25.57 32.37 7.96
C GLN A 482 26.15 33.31 6.89
N LEU A 483 25.36 34.27 6.38
CA LEU A 483 25.82 35.23 5.39
C LEU A 483 26.94 36.13 5.93
N ILE A 484 26.87 36.51 7.21
CA ILE A 484 27.94 37.24 7.90
C ILE A 484 29.22 36.40 7.91
N HIS A 485 29.19 35.15 8.39
CA HIS A 485 30.38 34.29 8.40
C HIS A 485 30.93 33.96 7.00
N MET A 486 30.09 34.01 5.97
CA MET A 486 30.50 33.83 4.57
C MET A 486 31.06 35.12 3.92
N ASN A 487 31.14 36.23 4.65
CA ASN A 487 31.55 37.54 4.15
C ASN A 487 30.69 38.05 2.96
N ARG A 488 29.38 37.82 3.02
CA ARG A 488 28.39 38.21 1.98
C ARG A 488 27.47 39.34 2.49
N GLY A 489 28.06 40.43 2.97
CA GLY A 489 27.33 41.57 3.58
C GLY A 489 26.26 42.20 2.68
N ASP A 490 26.53 42.35 1.38
CA ASP A 490 25.55 42.87 0.41
C ASP A 490 24.28 42.02 0.32
N GLU A 491 24.43 40.70 0.46
CA GLU A 491 23.30 39.77 0.46
C GLU A 491 22.49 39.83 1.74
N CYS A 492 23.11 40.14 2.89
CA CYS A 492 22.39 40.43 4.13
C CYS A 492 21.40 41.60 3.93
N LEU A 493 21.85 42.68 3.29
CA LEU A 493 21.02 43.85 3.04
C LEU A 493 19.90 43.55 2.03
N ASN A 494 20.20 42.82 0.97
CA ASN A 494 19.19 42.41 -0.02
C ASN A 494 18.16 41.46 0.59
N PHE A 495 18.59 40.56 1.47
CA PHE A 495 17.71 39.67 2.22
C PHE A 495 16.75 40.46 3.12
N LEU A 496 17.25 41.41 3.92
CA LEU A 496 16.40 42.25 4.77
C LEU A 496 15.38 43.06 3.96
N LYS A 497 15.76 43.56 2.77
CA LYS A 497 14.82 44.25 1.85
C LYS A 497 13.70 43.34 1.34
N SER A 498 13.92 42.03 1.27
CA SER A 498 12.92 41.07 0.81
C SER A 498 11.90 40.67 1.88
N LEU A 499 12.19 40.96 3.16
CA LEU A 499 11.33 40.61 4.29
C LEU A 499 10.24 41.66 4.54
N PRO A 500 9.09 41.28 5.14
CA PRO A 500 8.11 42.25 5.64
C PRO A 500 8.73 43.20 6.67
N PRO A 501 8.31 44.48 6.74
CA PRO A 501 8.89 45.46 7.67
C PRO A 501 8.82 45.02 9.14
N ALA A 502 7.72 44.40 9.55
CA ALA A 502 7.54 43.91 10.92
C ALA A 502 8.52 42.78 11.28
N GLU A 503 8.81 41.88 10.33
CA GLU A 503 9.76 40.78 10.53
C GLU A 503 11.21 41.28 10.45
N THR A 504 11.46 42.29 9.63
CA THR A 504 12.77 42.96 9.51
C THR A 504 13.19 43.58 10.85
N ASP A 505 12.32 44.38 11.47
CA ASP A 505 12.59 45.01 12.77
C ASP A 505 13.00 43.99 13.84
N VAL A 506 12.22 42.92 13.98
CA VAL A 506 12.49 41.87 14.97
C VAL A 506 13.78 41.11 14.64
N THR A 507 14.04 40.84 13.36
CA THR A 507 15.26 40.16 12.91
C THR A 507 16.50 41.01 13.24
N VAL A 508 16.48 42.31 12.97
CA VAL A 508 17.61 43.22 13.26
C VAL A 508 17.83 43.39 14.77
N GLU A 509 16.77 43.52 15.57
CA GLU A 509 16.88 43.59 17.04
C GLU A 509 17.56 42.33 17.60
N ARG A 510 17.08 41.15 17.19
CA ARG A 510 17.64 39.87 17.66
C ARG A 510 19.03 39.59 17.13
N LEU A 511 19.33 39.99 15.89
CA LEU A 511 20.67 39.89 15.32
C LEU A 511 21.66 40.80 16.06
N SER A 512 21.22 41.99 16.48
CA SER A 512 22.03 42.90 17.29
C SER A 512 22.37 42.28 18.65
N LEU A 513 21.42 41.59 19.28
CA LEU A 513 21.66 40.84 20.51
C LEU A 513 22.63 39.67 20.29
N TRP A 514 22.46 38.90 19.22
CA TRP A 514 23.39 37.83 18.86
C TRP A 514 24.81 38.36 18.67
N ALA A 515 24.99 39.46 17.94
CA ALA A 515 26.31 40.02 17.69
C ALA A 515 26.97 40.54 18.97
N ARG A 516 26.20 41.13 19.90
CA ARG A 516 26.71 41.48 21.24
C ARG A 516 27.29 40.25 21.95
N ILE A 517 26.57 39.14 21.94
CA ILE A 517 27.02 37.87 22.54
C ILE A 517 28.24 37.31 21.80
N ALA A 518 28.23 37.31 20.47
CA ALA A 518 29.31 36.78 19.64
C ALA A 518 30.63 37.58 19.82
N LEU A 519 30.55 38.89 20.02
CA LEU A 519 31.70 39.74 20.34
C LEU A 519 32.14 39.62 21.82
N GLN A 520 31.27 39.14 22.70
CA GLN A 520 31.60 38.88 24.11
C GLN A 520 32.32 37.54 24.28
N GLU A 521 31.96 36.53 23.50
CA GLU A 521 32.60 35.22 23.52
C GLU A 521 34.00 35.29 22.88
N ASN A 522 35.05 35.30 23.71
CA ASN A 522 36.46 35.14 23.33
C ASN A 522 37.08 36.27 22.47
N PRO A 523 37.25 37.50 22.99
CA PRO A 523 37.90 38.60 22.25
C PRO A 523 39.34 38.21 21.84
N GLY A 524 39.62 38.27 20.54
CA GLY A 524 40.99 38.21 19.98
C GLY A 524 41.86 36.98 20.30
N LYS A 525 41.28 35.83 20.68
CA LYS A 525 42.06 34.65 21.10
C LYS A 525 42.85 33.98 19.95
N SER A 526 42.40 34.13 18.71
CA SER A 526 43.07 33.63 17.49
C SER A 526 42.91 34.65 16.35
N GLU A 527 43.78 34.59 15.34
CA GLU A 527 43.67 35.46 14.16
C GLU A 527 42.36 35.22 13.38
N GLU A 528 41.90 33.97 13.30
CA GLU A 528 40.59 33.63 12.71
C GLU A 528 39.43 34.29 13.48
N CYS A 529 39.49 34.27 14.82
CA CYS A 529 38.49 34.89 15.68
C CYS A 529 38.51 36.43 15.57
N LYS A 530 39.67 37.04 15.38
CA LYS A 530 39.80 38.48 15.13
C LYS A 530 39.13 38.90 13.82
N GLU A 531 39.36 38.15 12.74
CA GLU A 531 38.75 38.41 11.44
C GLU A 531 37.24 38.20 11.47
N ASP A 532 36.76 37.14 12.15
CA ASP A 532 35.32 36.93 12.39
C ASP A 532 34.69 38.10 13.16
N GLN A 533 35.35 38.59 14.22
CA GLN A 533 34.86 39.71 15.03
C GLN A 533 34.80 41.02 14.23
N LYS A 534 35.81 41.31 13.40
CA LYS A 534 35.82 42.46 12.47
C LYS A 534 34.62 42.38 11.52
N LEU A 535 34.41 41.19 10.93
CA LEU A 535 33.35 40.96 9.95
C LEU A 535 31.96 41.12 10.56
N ILE A 536 31.74 40.59 11.77
CA ILE A 536 30.50 40.75 12.53
C ILE A 536 30.23 42.23 12.81
N ALA A 537 31.20 42.96 13.36
CA ALA A 537 31.04 44.37 13.72
C ALA A 537 30.73 45.23 12.50
N LYS A 538 31.52 45.06 11.42
CA LYS A 538 31.35 45.82 10.17
C LYS A 538 29.99 45.58 9.51
N THR A 539 29.62 44.31 9.33
CA THR A 539 28.36 43.96 8.66
C THR A 539 27.15 44.46 9.47
N LEU A 540 27.23 44.43 10.80
CA LEU A 540 26.15 44.91 11.63
C LEU A 540 26.00 46.44 11.62
N VAL A 541 27.11 47.20 11.50
CA VAL A 541 27.05 48.66 11.26
C VAL A 541 26.28 48.95 9.96
N GLU A 542 26.55 48.21 8.89
CA GLU A 542 25.85 48.37 7.61
C GLU A 542 24.35 48.04 7.73
N ILE A 543 24.01 46.95 8.42
CA ILE A 543 22.62 46.54 8.69
C ILE A 543 21.87 47.60 9.53
N LEU A 544 22.48 48.12 10.59
CA LEU A 544 21.86 49.12 11.45
C LEU A 544 21.69 50.47 10.74
N LYS A 545 22.65 50.87 9.90
CA LYS A 545 22.51 52.05 9.02
C LYS A 545 21.33 51.89 8.07
N PHE A 546 21.22 50.73 7.42
CA PHE A 546 20.09 50.42 6.55
C PHE A 546 18.75 50.50 7.31
N GLN A 547 18.67 49.88 8.49
CA GLN A 547 17.48 49.90 9.33
C GLN A 547 17.07 51.34 9.73
N MET A 548 18.03 52.18 10.11
CA MET A 548 17.80 53.60 10.44
C MET A 548 17.30 54.41 9.24
N CYS A 549 17.72 54.09 8.01
CA CYS A 549 17.19 54.74 6.81
C CYS A 549 15.73 54.36 6.51
N VAL A 550 15.35 53.12 6.81
CA VAL A 550 14.02 52.56 6.51
C VAL A 550 12.99 52.92 7.59
N GLN A 551 13.39 52.99 8.85
CA GLN A 551 12.47 53.14 9.98
C GLN A 551 12.11 54.62 10.24
N LYS A 552 10.83 54.97 10.06
CA LYS A 552 10.32 56.35 10.21
C LYS A 552 9.19 56.54 11.24
N GLY A 553 8.81 55.49 11.96
CA GLY A 553 7.54 55.48 12.72
C GLY A 553 7.61 55.22 14.23
N ASN A 554 8.73 54.70 14.78
CA ASN A 554 8.82 54.33 16.20
C ASN A 554 10.05 54.97 16.87
N PRO A 555 9.89 56.05 17.65
CA PRO A 555 11.02 56.78 18.24
C PRO A 555 11.83 55.95 19.23
N LEU A 556 11.18 55.08 20.02
CA LEU A 556 11.87 54.24 21.01
C LEU A 556 12.77 53.19 20.35
N LYS A 557 12.28 52.54 19.29
CA LYS A 557 13.12 51.58 18.53
C LYS A 557 14.28 52.27 17.83
N THR A 558 14.04 53.47 17.31
CA THR A 558 15.08 54.28 16.65
C THR A 558 16.23 54.61 17.61
N GLU A 559 15.92 54.95 18.87
CA GLU A 559 16.93 55.21 19.89
C GLU A 559 17.77 53.96 20.24
N ILE A 560 17.13 52.79 20.33
CA ILE A 560 17.83 51.51 20.56
C ILE A 560 18.78 51.19 19.41
N PHE A 561 18.32 51.33 18.15
CA PHE A 561 19.17 51.11 16.98
C PHE A 561 20.30 52.13 16.87
N GLU A 562 20.04 53.40 17.20
CA GLU A 562 21.07 54.45 17.20
C GLU A 562 22.15 54.17 18.26
N THR A 563 21.75 53.73 19.45
CA THR A 563 22.68 53.34 20.52
C THR A 563 23.53 52.15 20.12
N ASN A 564 22.90 51.11 19.55
CA ASN A 564 23.61 49.96 18.98
C ASN A 564 24.57 50.40 17.86
N LEU A 565 24.14 51.28 16.97
CA LEU A 565 24.95 51.74 15.84
C LEU A 565 26.22 52.43 16.32
N LYS A 566 26.11 53.43 17.22
CA LYS A 566 27.26 54.15 17.77
C LYS A 566 28.26 53.20 18.44
N MET A 567 27.76 52.20 19.16
CA MET A 567 28.57 51.19 19.82
C MET A 567 29.30 50.29 18.82
N PHE A 568 28.61 49.71 17.84
CA PHE A 568 29.23 48.84 16.83
C PHE A 568 30.16 49.61 15.88
N GLU A 569 29.87 50.88 15.57
CA GLU A 569 30.79 51.76 14.82
C GLU A 569 32.09 52.00 15.59
N ALA A 570 31.99 52.21 16.91
CA ALA A 570 33.15 52.38 17.75
C ALA A 570 33.99 51.09 17.82
N ILE A 571 33.35 49.94 18.03
CA ILE A 571 34.01 48.62 18.08
C ILE A 571 34.66 48.30 16.72
N SER A 572 33.95 48.47 15.60
CA SER A 572 34.47 48.25 14.26
C SER A 572 35.69 49.13 13.98
N SER A 573 35.66 50.41 14.38
CA SER A 573 36.80 51.32 14.22
C SER A 573 37.99 50.92 15.11
N LEU A 574 37.76 50.46 16.35
CA LEU A 574 38.81 49.96 17.24
C LEU A 574 39.50 48.71 16.65
N GLN A 575 38.73 47.80 16.06
CA GLN A 575 39.24 46.58 15.46
C GLN A 575 39.99 46.82 14.14
N GLU A 576 39.45 47.67 13.24
CA GLU A 576 40.07 47.94 11.93
C GLU A 576 41.26 48.91 12.00
N ASP A 577 41.12 50.03 12.73
CA ASP A 577 42.13 51.09 12.71
C ASP A 577 43.23 50.87 13.75
N PHE A 578 42.94 50.17 14.86
CA PHE A 578 43.82 50.07 16.02
C PHE A 578 44.17 48.64 16.45
N ASP A 579 43.59 47.60 15.82
CA ASP A 579 43.76 46.18 16.19
C ASP A 579 43.41 45.89 17.67
N ILE A 580 42.46 46.65 18.22
CA ILE A 580 42.00 46.53 19.62
C ILE A 580 40.71 45.71 19.64
N PHE A 581 40.75 44.57 20.32
CA PHE A 581 39.60 43.68 20.52
C PHE A 581 39.15 43.71 21.97
N LEU A 582 38.01 44.35 22.22
CA LEU A 582 37.38 44.40 23.53
C LEU A 582 36.10 43.57 23.49
N SER A 583 35.86 42.82 24.56
CA SER A 583 34.51 42.34 24.83
C SER A 583 33.58 43.51 25.13
N LEU A 584 32.28 43.30 24.97
CA LEU A 584 31.29 44.34 25.26
C LEU A 584 31.35 44.81 26.72
N GLU A 585 31.56 43.90 27.67
CA GLU A 585 31.71 44.22 29.10
C GLU A 585 32.96 45.08 29.35
N GLU A 586 34.06 44.83 28.64
CA GLU A 586 35.28 45.62 28.74
C GLU A 586 35.10 47.02 28.13
N TYR A 587 34.37 47.13 27.02
CA TYR A 587 34.06 48.41 26.38
C TYR A 587 33.12 49.28 27.22
N GLU A 588 32.16 48.66 27.91
CA GLU A 588 31.25 49.36 28.84
C GLU A 588 31.95 49.69 30.18
N ASN A 589 33.04 49.00 30.52
CA ASN A 589 33.81 49.23 31.74
C ASN A 589 34.72 50.47 31.64
N ARG A 590 34.22 51.59 32.17
CA ARG A 590 34.93 52.89 32.22
C ARG A 590 36.35 52.80 32.79
N SER A 591 36.61 51.91 33.75
CA SER A 591 37.95 51.77 34.36
C SER A 591 38.96 51.11 33.42
N LEU A 592 38.56 50.05 32.72
CA LEU A 592 39.42 49.35 31.75
C LEU A 592 39.68 50.21 30.51
N VAL A 593 38.64 50.87 30.02
CA VAL A 593 38.73 51.84 28.93
C VAL A 593 39.70 52.98 29.28
N SER A 594 39.67 53.46 30.53
CA SER A 594 40.62 54.49 30.99
C SER A 594 42.07 53.98 31.10
N ALA A 595 42.27 52.71 31.50
CA ALA A 595 43.59 52.10 31.59
C ALA A 595 44.22 51.86 30.20
N LEU A 596 43.44 51.33 29.25
CA LEU A 596 43.86 51.16 27.86
C LEU A 596 44.22 52.50 27.22
N ARG A 597 43.39 53.53 27.45
CA ARG A 597 43.69 54.89 27.03
C ARG A 597 45.03 55.37 27.59
N ASP A 598 45.27 55.18 28.89
CA ASP A 598 46.51 55.62 29.53
C ASP A 598 47.74 54.91 28.97
N GLU A 599 47.64 53.62 28.65
CA GLU A 599 48.65 52.84 27.95
C GLU A 599 48.94 53.40 26.55
N HIS A 600 47.91 53.68 25.75
CA HIS A 600 48.08 54.25 24.42
C HIS A 600 48.63 55.68 24.43
N ILE A 601 48.26 56.52 25.40
CA ILE A 601 48.86 57.85 25.59
C ILE A 601 50.35 57.70 25.92
N LYS A 602 50.73 56.77 26.81
CA LYS A 602 52.14 56.49 27.14
C LYS A 602 52.93 55.97 25.92
N ALA A 603 52.34 55.05 25.15
CA ALA A 603 52.93 54.53 23.92
C ALA A 603 53.17 55.66 22.90
N TYR A 604 52.19 56.54 22.72
CA TYR A 604 52.28 57.72 21.88
C TYR A 604 53.40 58.68 22.32
N GLU A 605 53.50 58.97 23.62
CA GLU A 605 54.57 59.81 24.17
C GLU A 605 55.96 59.20 23.92
N SER A 606 56.08 57.87 24.04
CA SER A 606 57.32 57.13 23.79
C SER A 606 57.73 57.09 22.31
N ALA A 607 56.77 57.00 21.38
CA ALA A 607 57.02 57.07 19.95
C ALA A 607 57.43 58.49 19.53
N ARG A 608 56.80 59.51 20.12
CA ARG A 608 57.11 60.92 19.84
C ARG A 608 58.46 61.34 20.41
N SER A 609 58.88 60.82 21.57
CA SER A 609 60.22 61.08 22.11
C SER A 609 61.34 60.45 21.25
N LYS A 610 61.15 59.24 20.73
CA LYS A 610 62.06 58.58 19.77
C LYS A 610 62.18 59.36 18.46
N SER A 611 61.08 59.88 17.92
CA SER A 611 61.08 60.70 16.69
C SER A 611 61.81 62.05 16.82
N LYS A 612 62.07 62.51 18.06
CA LYS A 612 62.82 63.74 18.33
C LYS A 612 64.32 63.51 18.55
N SER A 613 64.77 62.27 18.83
CA SER A 613 66.20 61.96 18.96
C SER A 613 66.90 61.64 17.64
N GLU A 614 66.14 61.34 16.57
CA GLU A 614 66.66 61.13 15.22
C GLU A 614 66.24 62.29 14.29
N LYS A 615 66.93 63.44 14.36
CA LYS A 615 66.92 64.43 13.28
C LYS A 615 68.32 65.03 13.05
N ALA A 616 68.90 64.69 11.91
CA ALA A 616 69.91 65.45 11.16
C ALA A 616 69.45 65.49 9.68
N PRO A 617 69.88 66.48 8.86
CA PRO A 617 68.95 67.48 8.33
C PRO A 617 68.44 67.27 6.90
N GLU A 618 67.43 68.09 6.61
CA GLU A 618 66.67 68.38 5.38
C GLU A 618 67.35 68.15 4.03
N GLN A 619 66.61 67.53 3.08
CA GLN A 619 66.58 67.96 1.69
C GLN A 619 65.37 67.41 0.89
N ALA A 620 64.85 68.30 0.03
CA ALA A 620 64.11 68.11 -1.22
C ALA A 620 62.58 67.86 -1.21
N VAL A 621 61.93 68.82 -1.87
CA VAL A 621 60.56 68.95 -2.39
C VAL A 621 60.12 67.74 -3.23
N ASN A 622 58.84 67.34 -3.12
CA ASN A 622 57.97 67.09 -4.29
C ASN A 622 56.47 67.06 -3.91
N MET A 623 55.70 67.76 -4.74
CA MET A 623 54.23 67.69 -4.85
C MET A 623 53.82 66.34 -5.47
N ASP A 624 52.83 65.66 -4.87
CA ASP A 624 51.63 65.16 -5.55
C ASP A 624 50.83 64.18 -4.67
N GLY A 625 49.49 64.29 -4.71
CA GLY A 625 48.54 63.22 -4.35
C GLY A 625 48.28 62.96 -2.87
N ILE A 626 47.40 63.76 -2.26
CA ILE A 626 46.94 63.60 -0.87
C ILE A 626 46.11 62.31 -0.68
N ALA A 627 46.74 61.27 -0.14
CA ALA A 627 46.13 60.40 0.86
C ALA A 627 46.81 60.73 2.20
N LYS A 628 46.21 61.64 2.96
CA LYS A 628 46.74 62.06 4.28
C LYS A 628 46.70 60.87 5.22
N THR A 629 47.84 60.23 5.46
CA THR A 629 48.03 59.46 6.70
C THR A 629 47.75 60.44 7.86
N PRO A 630 46.79 60.15 8.76
CA PRO A 630 46.45 61.05 9.85
C PRO A 630 47.72 61.38 10.65
N SER A 631 47.88 62.63 11.09
CA SER A 631 48.96 62.94 12.04
C SER A 631 48.81 62.03 13.27
N THR A 632 49.92 61.60 13.87
CA THR A 632 49.90 60.76 15.08
C THR A 632 49.01 61.35 16.18
N ASP A 633 48.90 62.67 16.22
CA ASP A 633 48.01 63.43 17.11
C ASP A 633 46.54 63.16 16.75
N SER A 634 46.11 63.32 15.49
CA SER A 634 44.74 63.03 15.06
C SER A 634 44.31 61.57 15.28
N ARG A 635 45.26 60.62 15.19
CA ARG A 635 45.02 59.21 15.48
C ARG A 635 44.76 58.96 16.99
N LEU A 636 45.44 59.69 17.88
CA LEU A 636 45.21 59.64 19.33
C LEU A 636 43.86 60.26 19.72
N TYR A 637 43.52 61.42 19.15
CA TYR A 637 42.21 62.06 19.37
C TYR A 637 41.06 61.17 18.90
N ARG A 638 41.21 60.52 17.74
CA ARG A 638 40.23 59.54 17.24
C ARG A 638 40.09 58.34 18.17
N LEU A 639 41.20 57.77 18.66
CA LEU A 639 41.16 56.66 19.62
C LEU A 639 40.47 57.04 20.93
N ALA A 640 40.75 58.22 21.47
CA ALA A 640 40.13 58.70 22.70
C ALA A 640 38.61 58.87 22.56
N LEU A 641 38.14 59.38 21.42
CA LEU A 641 36.73 59.48 21.10
C LEU A 641 36.05 58.10 21.06
N LEU A 642 36.71 57.12 20.42
CA LEU A 642 36.23 55.74 20.35
C LEU A 642 36.19 55.07 21.73
N LEU A 643 37.06 55.48 22.65
CA LEU A 643 37.08 55.06 24.05
C LEU A 643 36.17 55.93 24.95
N GLN A 644 35.17 56.59 24.38
CA GLN A 644 34.14 57.38 25.10
C GLN A 644 34.70 58.54 25.95
N VAL A 645 35.80 59.16 25.50
CA VAL A 645 36.41 60.33 26.13
C VAL A 645 36.27 61.52 25.20
N THR A 646 35.83 62.65 25.74
CA THR A 646 35.70 63.89 24.96
C THR A 646 37.07 64.47 24.60
N GLU A 647 37.13 65.24 23.52
CA GLU A 647 38.33 65.95 23.11
C GLU A 647 38.88 66.86 24.23
N GLN A 648 37.98 67.43 25.03
CA GLN A 648 38.29 68.30 26.16
C GLN A 648 38.95 67.54 27.31
N GLU A 649 38.40 66.38 27.67
CA GLU A 649 38.97 65.51 28.71
C GLU A 649 40.36 64.98 28.30
N LEU A 650 40.54 64.60 27.03
CA LEU A 650 41.84 64.17 26.52
C LEU A 650 42.84 65.32 26.53
N SER A 651 42.43 66.50 26.06
CA SER A 651 43.31 67.69 26.02
C SER A 651 43.73 68.11 27.43
N ALA A 652 42.82 68.03 28.41
CA ALA A 652 43.13 68.26 29.81
C ALA A 652 44.16 67.25 30.33
N GLU A 653 43.99 65.96 30.08
CA GLU A 653 44.92 64.91 30.52
C GLU A 653 46.32 65.08 29.88
N LEU A 654 46.38 65.41 28.59
CA LEU A 654 47.64 65.69 27.89
C LEU A 654 48.35 66.95 28.42
N ALA A 655 47.58 67.99 28.79
CA ALA A 655 48.11 69.19 29.42
C ALA A 655 48.68 68.89 30.81
N PHE A 656 47.95 68.13 31.65
CA PHE A 656 48.42 67.71 32.97
C PHE A 656 49.70 66.85 32.90
N ARG A 657 49.78 65.93 31.94
CA ARG A 657 51.01 65.13 31.71
C ARG A 657 52.17 65.96 31.17
N ALA A 658 51.90 66.97 30.34
CA ALA A 658 52.93 67.90 29.88
C ALA A 658 53.49 68.73 31.06
N LEU A 659 52.62 69.17 31.98
CA LEU A 659 53.03 69.87 33.20
C LEU A 659 53.85 68.99 34.14
N SER A 660 53.44 67.74 34.36
CA SER A 660 54.19 66.81 35.23
C SER A 660 55.57 66.45 34.69
N GLN A 661 55.76 66.54 33.37
CA GLN A 661 57.06 66.40 32.70
C GLN A 661 57.84 67.73 32.58
N GLY A 662 57.36 68.83 33.19
CA GLY A 662 58.01 70.15 33.18
C GLY A 662 57.88 70.94 31.88
N LYS A 663 57.01 70.52 30.94
CA LYS A 663 56.84 71.12 29.60
C LYS A 663 55.70 72.15 29.59
N VAL A 664 55.90 73.26 30.30
CA VAL A 664 54.89 74.32 30.50
C VAL A 664 54.36 74.90 29.17
N GLU A 665 55.25 75.21 28.23
CA GLU A 665 54.88 75.81 26.94
C GLU A 665 53.96 74.92 26.10
N LYS A 666 54.22 73.60 26.14
CA LYS A 666 53.39 72.60 25.44
C LYS A 666 52.02 72.46 26.10
N SER A 667 51.95 72.52 27.42
CA SER A 667 50.67 72.51 28.14
C SER A 667 49.84 73.74 27.78
N LEU A 668 50.45 74.93 27.73
CA LEU A 668 49.75 76.16 27.33
C LEU A 668 49.26 76.12 25.88
N GLN A 669 50.02 75.46 24.99
CA GLN A 669 49.63 75.27 23.60
C GLN A 669 48.43 74.32 23.44
N ILE A 670 48.29 73.31 24.30
CA ILE A 670 47.15 72.37 24.27
C ILE A 670 45.88 73.01 24.83
N CYS A 671 46.01 73.96 25.77
CA CYS A 671 44.88 74.65 26.39
C CYS A 671 44.36 75.88 25.60
N ARG A 672 45.06 76.29 24.55
CA ARG A 672 44.64 77.37 23.63
C ARG A 672 43.83 76.79 22.48
#